data_AF-A0A895YH59-F1
#
_entry.id   AF-A0A895YH59-F1
#
_cell.length_a   1.000
_cell.length_b   1.000
_cell.length_c   1.000
_cell.angle_alpha   90.00
_cell.angle_beta   90.00
_cell.angle_gamma   90.00
#
_symmetry.space_group_name_H-M   'P 1'
#
loop_
_entity.id
_entity.type
_entity.pdbx_description
1 polymer ?
#
loop_
_entity_poly.entity_id
_entity_poly.type
_entity_poly.pdbx_seq_one_letter_code
_entity_poly.pdbx_strand_id
1 'polypeptide(L)'
;MAVTGRAPITRERLDEFAAALGSRSRQMGLGARETARALALLASSDPRGQDIAGSYLLADDEAEAGERTRWGIRPARRLPQELVSDISRLLALTGPAVIAVDQVDGLIAQVSKQSHVTAAPDPDPDPDRWQEAVQLDQVASGLMELRELTQRTITVLSLLPVSWALIKSNAVDTAQDRFRETAILEPIRDANVGRALIERRLTAHYDEVGFTPPHPTWPVRPEAFAAAADFTPRQLLINVENHIRSCVLTGEVTELTTLTTTSETTAPAPAPAPAPADHSALQKLDQRYAELRAQATVAGLLDPANEDKEVPPLLAAGLDAWTREGAGGEFEQDTIPARKPHLHARLRRTLDEATGAEAHWAFRAIASQHYNAELARLRNACVTAGLAHGVDQRHLFVLRNDEWSDSPKRRRAVDDFVAAGGRTLRVSEDDLRSLVALRSLLAEEPAGLQAWLADRRPASHIALLATALADAGREPPAGASPALPGASPALPVASPETAEEQPETPAEQSQTPAESTETAPDPVAAAPPDGVYLRVGVDFDQADPIYLELAALRKHVAIFAGSGSGKTVLIRRLVEECALLGVSAIVLDPNNDLARLGDAWPDEPPAWSGGDADAAADYFDSTEVVIWTPGRESGRPLTFQPLPEFSGVRDDPDEFSQAVDSAVDALAPRAKVAATTAKAMRGQAVLRQALRHYGRYAGSANLGGLIDLLRDLPDGVSELAGAAAIAADLAENLEAARINDPLFGGAGESADPGTLLTPAPGKRARVSVISFVGLPGDDKRQSFVNQLQLALFSWIKRHPAGDRPLGGLLVMDEAQTLAPSGPITPCTRSTLMLASQARKYGLGLVFATQAPKGLHSQIPGNASTQFFGLLNAPVHIEAAREMARFKGGDVPDISRLSSGQFYMAVEGQPFRKARTPLCLSHHPASPLPAEDVIARAA
;
A
#
# COMPACT_ATOMS: atom_id res chain seq x y z
N MET A 1 39.31 -0.24 11.25
CA MET A 1 39.78 -0.71 9.93
C MET A 1 38.96 -1.88 9.38
N ALA A 2 38.66 -2.92 10.17
CA ALA A 2 37.84 -4.06 9.69
C ALA A 2 36.39 -3.66 9.36
N VAL A 3 35.74 -2.87 10.22
CA VAL A 3 34.37 -2.34 10.01
C VAL A 3 34.25 -1.43 8.79
N THR A 4 35.34 -0.76 8.40
CA THR A 4 35.38 0.13 7.24
C THR A 4 35.87 -0.57 5.96
N GLY A 5 35.89 -1.91 5.95
CA GLY A 5 36.33 -2.71 4.79
C GLY A 5 37.81 -2.59 4.44
N ARG A 6 38.65 -2.06 5.33
CA ARG A 6 40.10 -1.88 5.13
C ARG A 6 40.95 -3.01 5.75
N ALA A 7 40.30 -3.96 6.41
CA ALA A 7 40.92 -5.17 6.97
C ALA A 7 39.89 -6.31 6.97
N PRO A 8 40.31 -7.59 6.98
CA PRO A 8 39.38 -8.72 7.01
C PRO A 8 38.50 -8.69 8.26
N ILE A 9 37.23 -9.03 8.09
CA ILE A 9 36.24 -9.08 9.15
C ILE A 9 36.18 -10.51 9.72
N THR A 10 36.17 -10.62 11.06
CA THR A 10 36.03 -11.91 11.75
C THR A 10 34.93 -11.80 12.80
N ARG A 11 34.46 -12.95 13.29
CA ARG A 11 33.43 -13.01 14.33
C ARG A 11 33.86 -12.27 15.60
N GLU A 12 35.11 -12.46 16.02
CA GLU A 12 35.68 -11.82 17.22
C GLU A 12 35.68 -10.30 17.08
N ARG A 13 36.05 -9.78 15.90
CA ARG A 13 36.05 -8.34 15.62
C ARG A 13 34.64 -7.74 15.59
N LEU A 14 33.65 -8.50 15.11
CA LEU A 14 32.24 -8.09 15.17
C LEU A 14 31.69 -8.10 16.60
N ASP A 15 32.14 -9.04 17.43
CA ASP A 15 31.77 -9.08 18.84
C ASP A 15 32.42 -7.93 19.62
N GLU A 16 33.70 -7.61 19.35
CA GLU A 16 34.39 -6.45 19.90
C GLU A 16 33.69 -5.13 19.49
N PHE A 17 33.36 -4.98 18.20
CA PHE A 17 32.62 -3.82 17.70
C PHE A 17 31.26 -3.66 18.38
N ALA A 18 30.50 -4.75 18.48
CA ALA A 18 29.21 -4.78 19.15
C ALA A 18 29.30 -4.45 20.65
N ALA A 19 30.34 -4.96 21.33
CA ALA A 19 30.58 -4.67 22.74
C ALA A 19 30.97 -3.20 22.97
N ALA A 20 31.82 -2.64 22.09
CA ALA A 20 32.21 -1.23 22.12
C ALA A 20 31.04 -0.28 21.83
N LEU A 21 30.11 -0.67 20.95
CA LEU A 21 28.86 0.07 20.74
C LEU A 21 27.98 0.04 22.00
N GLY A 22 27.86 -1.13 22.63
CA GLY A 22 27.08 -1.30 23.86
C GLY A 22 27.64 -0.52 25.07
N SER A 23 28.97 -0.36 25.16
CA SER A 23 29.59 0.44 26.22
C SER A 23 29.40 1.95 26.03
N ARG A 24 29.27 2.43 24.79
CA ARG A 24 28.93 3.83 24.49
C ARG A 24 27.46 4.16 24.64
N SER A 25 26.56 3.21 24.36
CA SER A 25 25.11 3.39 24.57
C SER A 25 24.44 2.08 25.00
N ARG A 26 24.01 2.04 26.27
CA ARG A 26 23.37 0.86 26.87
C ARG A 26 22.05 0.50 26.18
N GLN A 27 21.33 1.50 25.66
CA GLN A 27 20.08 1.33 24.90
C GLN A 27 20.32 0.66 23.53
N MET A 28 21.50 0.84 22.94
CA MET A 28 21.89 0.26 21.65
C MET A 28 22.43 -1.17 21.77
N GLY A 29 23.11 -1.48 22.88
CA GLY A 29 23.75 -2.77 23.11
C GLY A 29 22.79 -3.98 23.09
N LEU A 30 21.49 -3.75 23.32
CA LEU A 30 20.47 -4.80 23.34
C LEU A 30 19.55 -4.82 22.10
N GLY A 31 19.26 -3.66 21.49
CA GLY A 31 18.29 -3.55 20.38
C GLY A 31 18.89 -3.72 18.98
N ALA A 32 19.90 -2.91 18.64
CA ALA A 32 20.42 -2.75 17.27
C ALA A 32 21.76 -3.47 16.99
N ARG A 33 22.20 -4.33 17.91
CA ARG A 33 23.50 -5.02 17.84
C ARG A 33 23.66 -5.89 16.58
N GLU A 34 22.59 -6.55 16.19
CA GLU A 34 22.56 -7.44 15.02
C GLU A 34 22.58 -6.63 13.73
N THR A 35 21.79 -5.57 13.66
CA THR A 35 21.79 -4.59 12.57
C THR A 35 23.16 -3.94 12.39
N ALA A 36 23.84 -3.56 13.48
CA ALA A 36 25.20 -3.04 13.42
C ALA A 36 26.21 -4.06 12.87
N ARG A 37 26.06 -5.36 13.21
CA ARG A 37 26.89 -6.43 12.65
C ARG A 37 26.63 -6.63 11.16
N ALA A 38 25.36 -6.61 10.75
CA ALA A 38 24.97 -6.71 9.35
C ALA A 38 25.56 -5.55 8.54
N LEU A 39 25.47 -4.31 9.02
CA LEU A 39 26.06 -3.15 8.35
C LEU A 39 27.59 -3.24 8.25
N ALA A 40 28.27 -3.69 9.31
CA ALA A 40 29.72 -3.90 9.28
C ALA A 40 30.12 -5.02 8.30
N LEU A 41 29.30 -6.06 8.20
CA LEU A 41 29.48 -7.17 7.28
C LEU A 41 29.22 -6.75 5.82
N LEU A 42 28.22 -5.89 5.58
CA LEU A 42 27.96 -5.25 4.29
C LEU A 42 29.14 -4.39 3.82
N ALA A 43 29.79 -3.68 4.73
CA ALA A 43 30.97 -2.87 4.45
C ALA A 43 32.27 -3.69 4.33
N SER A 44 32.24 -4.99 4.59
CA SER A 44 33.43 -5.85 4.57
C SER A 44 33.91 -6.18 3.15
N SER A 45 35.10 -6.76 3.03
CA SER A 45 35.62 -7.26 1.75
C SER A 45 35.23 -8.72 1.46
N ASP A 46 34.46 -9.37 2.34
CA ASP A 46 34.01 -10.76 2.16
C ASP A 46 32.71 -10.81 1.34
N PRO A 47 32.73 -11.35 0.11
CA PRO A 47 31.54 -11.42 -0.73
C PRO A 47 30.38 -12.18 -0.10
N ARG A 48 30.65 -13.28 0.61
CA ARG A 48 29.58 -14.09 1.22
C ARG A 48 28.96 -13.38 2.42
N GLY A 49 29.79 -12.72 3.23
CA GLY A 49 29.32 -11.86 4.31
C GLY A 49 28.38 -10.77 3.81
N GLN A 50 28.71 -10.10 2.71
CA GLN A 50 27.88 -9.05 2.13
C GLN A 50 26.51 -9.55 1.66
N ASP A 51 26.45 -10.74 1.05
CA ASP A 51 25.20 -11.36 0.63
C ASP A 51 24.31 -11.70 1.85
N ILE A 52 24.89 -12.24 2.93
CA ILE A 52 24.18 -12.51 4.20
C ILE A 52 23.66 -11.22 4.83
N ALA A 53 24.48 -10.16 4.83
CA ALA A 53 24.09 -8.85 5.35
C ALA A 53 22.95 -8.22 4.54
N GLY A 54 23.02 -8.27 3.20
CA GLY A 54 21.96 -7.79 2.32
C GLY A 54 20.65 -8.52 2.56
N SER A 55 20.68 -9.86 2.63
CA SER A 55 19.52 -10.69 2.97
C SER A 55 18.92 -10.31 4.34
N TYR A 56 19.75 -10.07 5.35
CA TYR A 56 19.26 -9.64 6.67
C TYR A 56 18.59 -8.25 6.61
N LEU A 57 19.22 -7.28 5.94
CA LEU A 57 18.74 -5.91 5.85
C LEU A 57 17.47 -5.75 5.00
N LEU A 58 17.21 -6.69 4.09
CA LEU A 58 15.96 -6.80 3.35
C LEU A 58 14.88 -7.61 4.08
N ALA A 59 15.10 -7.94 5.36
CA ALA A 59 14.17 -8.75 6.16
C ALA A 59 13.84 -10.11 5.50
N ASP A 60 14.80 -10.73 4.83
CA ASP A 60 14.63 -12.00 4.13
C ASP A 60 14.91 -13.20 5.07
N ASP A 61 14.47 -14.40 4.68
CA ASP A 61 14.86 -15.64 5.38
C ASP A 61 16.32 -16.00 5.13
N GLU A 62 16.93 -16.74 6.06
CA GLU A 62 18.23 -17.37 5.82
C GLU A 62 18.19 -18.24 4.56
N ALA A 63 19.29 -18.18 3.80
CA ALA A 63 19.50 -19.03 2.66
C ALA A 63 20.05 -20.41 3.11
N GLU A 64 20.94 -20.41 4.10
CA GLU A 64 21.40 -21.61 4.85
C GLU A 64 21.07 -21.48 6.34
N ALA A 65 20.49 -22.52 6.93
CA ALA A 65 20.21 -22.53 8.36
C ALA A 65 21.49 -22.30 9.18
N GLY A 66 21.51 -21.21 9.95
CA GLY A 66 22.62 -20.87 10.84
C GLY A 66 23.78 -20.11 10.19
N GLU A 67 23.68 -19.66 8.93
CA GLU A 67 24.70 -18.80 8.31
C GLU A 67 24.84 -17.45 9.02
N ARG A 68 23.74 -16.87 9.52
CA ARG A 68 23.77 -15.62 10.29
C ARG A 68 24.39 -15.83 11.66
N THR A 69 24.16 -17.01 12.26
CA THR A 69 24.69 -17.37 13.57
C THR A 69 26.23 -17.40 13.57
N ARG A 70 26.87 -17.79 12.45
CA ARG A 70 28.33 -17.74 12.30
C ARG A 70 28.91 -16.32 12.43
N TRP A 71 28.11 -15.30 12.15
CA TRP A 71 28.44 -13.88 12.32
C TRP A 71 27.80 -13.26 13.58
N GLY A 72 27.08 -14.08 14.36
CA GLY A 72 26.26 -13.72 15.53
C GLY A 72 25.14 -12.76 15.25
N ILE A 73 24.57 -12.89 14.08
CA ILE A 73 23.26 -12.35 13.74
C ILE A 73 22.25 -13.48 14.03
N ARG A 74 21.09 -13.16 14.61
CA ARG A 74 20.08 -14.19 14.92
C ARG A 74 19.47 -14.73 13.61
N PRO A 75 19.09 -16.02 13.58
CA PRO A 75 18.36 -16.60 12.44
C PRO A 75 16.98 -15.98 12.22
N ALA A 76 16.35 -15.48 13.28
CA ALA A 76 14.99 -14.96 13.25
C ALA A 76 14.85 -13.77 12.28
N ARG A 77 13.82 -13.83 11.45
CA ARG A 77 13.42 -12.73 10.56
C ARG A 77 13.02 -11.52 11.39
N ARG A 78 13.59 -10.36 11.08
CA ARG A 78 13.22 -9.06 11.63
C ARG A 78 12.17 -8.41 10.73
N LEU A 79 11.29 -7.61 11.29
CA LEU A 79 10.37 -6.80 10.50
C LEU A 79 11.13 -5.62 9.85
N PRO A 80 10.75 -5.18 8.64
CA PRO A 80 11.36 -4.01 8.00
C PRO A 80 11.35 -2.75 8.91
N GLN A 81 10.27 -2.53 9.65
CA GLN A 81 10.15 -1.42 10.60
C GLN A 81 11.21 -1.47 11.71
N GLU A 82 11.51 -2.65 12.24
CA GLU A 82 12.53 -2.84 13.27
C GLU A 82 13.92 -2.51 12.73
N LEU A 83 14.23 -2.93 11.50
CA LEU A 83 15.50 -2.65 10.84
C LEU A 83 15.69 -1.16 10.56
N VAL A 84 14.65 -0.47 10.07
CA VAL A 84 14.68 0.98 9.83
C VAL A 84 14.88 1.74 11.15
N SER A 85 14.15 1.37 12.22
CA SER A 85 14.35 1.92 13.55
C SER A 85 15.79 1.70 14.05
N ASP A 86 16.32 0.49 13.92
CA ASP A 86 17.69 0.17 14.34
C ASP A 86 18.75 0.98 13.58
N ILE A 87 18.62 1.10 12.26
CA ILE A 87 19.52 1.91 11.42
C ILE A 87 19.44 3.38 11.83
N SER A 88 18.23 3.93 12.00
CA SER A 88 18.05 5.32 12.42
C SER A 88 18.69 5.59 13.77
N ARG A 89 18.52 4.69 14.74
CA ARG A 89 19.18 4.80 16.05
C ARG A 89 20.71 4.73 15.95
N LEU A 90 21.25 3.92 15.05
CA LEU A 90 22.70 3.86 14.80
C LEU A 90 23.23 5.16 14.20
N LEU A 91 22.52 5.74 13.21
CA LEU A 91 22.89 7.01 12.60
C LEU A 91 22.81 8.17 13.60
N ALA A 92 21.78 8.19 14.44
CA ALA A 92 21.55 9.19 15.47
C ALA A 92 22.71 9.32 16.49
N LEU A 93 23.58 8.30 16.62
CA LEU A 93 24.80 8.37 17.43
C LEU A 93 25.88 9.30 16.86
N THR A 94 25.87 9.50 15.54
CA THR A 94 26.88 10.31 14.83
C THR A 94 26.44 11.76 14.69
N GLY A 95 25.13 12.00 14.59
CA GLY A 95 24.55 13.33 14.43
C GLY A 95 23.10 13.26 13.94
N PRO A 96 22.47 14.42 13.66
CA PRO A 96 21.20 14.46 12.95
C PRO A 96 21.33 13.81 11.56
N ALA A 97 20.34 13.03 11.18
CA ALA A 97 20.25 12.43 9.85
C ALA A 97 19.18 13.11 9.01
N VAL A 98 19.37 13.11 7.69
CA VAL A 98 18.33 13.52 6.72
C VAL A 98 18.04 12.32 5.85
N ILE A 99 16.77 11.91 5.81
CA ILE A 99 16.28 10.93 4.85
C ILE A 99 15.54 11.70 3.77
N ALA A 100 16.14 11.78 2.59
CA ALA A 100 15.50 12.35 1.42
C ALA A 100 14.85 11.21 0.62
N VAL A 101 13.53 11.28 0.45
CA VAL A 101 12.76 10.36 -0.38
C VAL A 101 12.32 11.15 -1.61
N ASP A 102 12.75 10.69 -2.78
CA ASP A 102 12.44 11.24 -4.09
C ASP A 102 11.86 10.13 -4.99
N GLN A 103 11.28 10.49 -6.14
CA GLN A 103 10.79 9.54 -7.14
C GLN A 103 9.62 8.64 -6.68
N VAL A 104 8.85 9.07 -5.68
CA VAL A 104 7.61 8.37 -5.30
C VAL A 104 6.50 8.66 -6.31
N ASP A 105 6.62 9.76 -7.07
CA ASP A 105 5.65 10.16 -8.09
C ASP A 105 5.39 9.07 -9.12
N GLY A 106 6.43 8.39 -9.61
CA GLY A 106 6.27 7.30 -10.56
C GLY A 106 5.46 6.12 -9.99
N LEU A 107 5.60 5.82 -8.70
CA LEU A 107 4.80 4.79 -8.03
C LEU A 107 3.34 5.25 -7.89
N ILE A 108 3.12 6.51 -7.51
CA ILE A 108 1.78 7.11 -7.35
C ILE A 108 1.07 7.26 -8.70
N ALA A 109 1.80 7.64 -9.74
CA ALA A 109 1.34 7.76 -11.12
C ALA A 109 0.99 6.41 -11.72
N GLN A 110 1.73 5.35 -11.39
CA GLN A 110 1.40 3.99 -11.82
C GLN A 110 0.14 3.46 -11.17
N VAL A 111 -0.05 3.73 -9.87
CA VAL A 111 -1.29 3.39 -9.16
C VAL A 111 -2.49 4.16 -9.73
N SER A 112 -2.28 5.38 -10.25
CA SER A 112 -3.37 6.18 -10.85
C SER A 112 -3.59 5.95 -12.35
N LYS A 113 -2.57 5.55 -13.13
CA LYS A 113 -2.67 5.32 -14.59
C LYS A 113 -3.39 4.03 -14.99
N GLN A 114 -3.71 3.14 -14.05
CA GLN A 114 -4.65 2.04 -14.33
C GLN A 114 -6.07 2.55 -14.64
N SER A 115 -6.36 3.82 -14.31
CA SER A 115 -7.55 4.53 -14.74
C SER A 115 -7.32 5.46 -15.94
N HIS A 116 -7.62 4.98 -17.15
CA HIS A 116 -8.06 5.84 -18.25
C HIS A 116 -9.35 5.30 -18.86
N VAL A 117 -10.49 5.75 -18.35
CA VAL A 117 -11.61 6.18 -19.20
C VAL A 117 -12.07 7.54 -18.69
N THR A 118 -12.03 8.51 -19.59
CA THR A 118 -12.62 9.85 -19.45
C THR A 118 -14.13 9.74 -19.24
N ALA A 119 -14.59 9.78 -18.00
CA ALA A 119 -15.98 10.05 -17.66
C ALA A 119 -16.05 10.85 -16.36
N ALA A 120 -17.06 11.71 -16.28
CA ALA A 120 -17.44 12.53 -15.12
C ALA A 120 -17.53 11.67 -13.82
N PRO A 121 -17.54 12.28 -12.61
CA PRO A 121 -17.57 11.50 -11.38
C PRO A 121 -18.87 10.69 -11.30
N ASP A 122 -18.79 9.42 -11.67
CA ASP A 122 -19.86 8.43 -11.55
C ASP A 122 -19.91 7.94 -10.09
N PRO A 123 -21.09 7.77 -9.45
CA PRO A 123 -21.20 7.51 -8.01
C PRO A 123 -20.84 6.08 -7.55
N ASP A 124 -20.52 5.16 -8.47
CA ASP A 124 -20.39 3.72 -8.16
C ASP A 124 -18.92 3.26 -7.98
N PRO A 125 -18.63 2.26 -7.11
CA PRO A 125 -17.28 1.80 -6.83
C PRO A 125 -16.81 0.79 -7.89
N ASP A 126 -15.96 1.26 -8.81
CA ASP A 126 -15.15 0.38 -9.66
C ASP A 126 -14.20 -0.46 -8.76
N PRO A 127 -14.20 -1.81 -8.85
CA PRO A 127 -13.30 -2.68 -8.10
C PRO A 127 -11.80 -2.36 -8.29
N ASP A 128 -11.44 -1.77 -9.43
CA ASP A 128 -10.06 -1.38 -9.71
C ASP A 128 -9.67 -0.13 -8.90
N ARG A 129 -10.57 0.86 -8.78
CA ARG A 129 -10.36 2.04 -7.89
C ARG A 129 -10.18 1.66 -6.41
N TRP A 130 -10.74 0.53 -5.97
CA TRP A 130 -10.56 0.02 -4.61
C TRP A 130 -9.15 -0.53 -4.36
N GLN A 131 -8.56 -1.24 -5.33
CA GLN A 131 -7.17 -1.69 -5.21
C GLN A 131 -6.21 -0.51 -5.23
N GLU A 132 -6.49 0.49 -6.05
CA GLU A 132 -5.70 1.73 -6.15
C GLU A 132 -5.69 2.50 -4.83
N ALA A 133 -6.86 2.74 -4.23
CA ALA A 133 -6.97 3.47 -2.97
C ALA A 133 -6.25 2.75 -1.81
N VAL A 134 -6.31 1.42 -1.77
CA VAL A 134 -5.61 0.61 -0.75
C VAL A 134 -4.09 0.66 -0.95
N GLN A 135 -3.60 0.61 -2.19
CA GLN A 135 -2.17 0.73 -2.47
C GLN A 135 -1.65 2.13 -2.16
N LEU A 136 -2.43 3.17 -2.47
CA LEU A 136 -2.06 4.56 -2.17
C LEU A 136 -2.03 4.84 -0.66
N ASP A 137 -2.99 4.29 0.09
CA ASP A 137 -3.02 4.37 1.56
C ASP A 137 -1.84 3.62 2.20
N GLN A 138 -1.39 2.49 1.63
CA GLN A 138 -0.18 1.80 2.09
C GLN A 138 1.08 2.63 1.89
N VAL A 139 1.22 3.30 0.75
CA VAL A 139 2.36 4.21 0.49
C VAL A 139 2.33 5.38 1.47
N ALA A 140 1.16 6.02 1.65
CA ALA A 140 0.99 7.12 2.59
C ALA A 140 1.30 6.69 4.03
N SER A 141 0.75 5.57 4.48
CA SER A 141 0.99 5.01 5.81
C SER A 141 2.47 4.66 6.04
N GLY A 142 3.15 4.08 5.05
CA GLY A 142 4.58 3.78 5.13
C GLY A 142 5.46 5.02 5.29
N LEU A 143 5.13 6.10 4.58
CA LEU A 143 5.82 7.40 4.74
C LEU A 143 5.58 8.00 6.14
N MET A 144 4.40 7.80 6.72
CA MET A 144 4.10 8.23 8.09
C MET A 144 4.85 7.41 9.14
N GLU A 145 4.86 6.07 8.99
CA GLU A 145 5.61 5.16 9.86
C GLU A 145 7.10 5.50 9.85
N LEU A 146 7.67 5.82 8.68
CA LEU A 146 9.08 6.22 8.57
C LEU A 146 9.41 7.43 9.46
N ARG A 147 8.52 8.42 9.53
CA ARG A 147 8.69 9.58 10.41
C ARG A 147 8.53 9.23 11.88
N GLU A 148 7.61 8.33 12.24
CA GLU A 148 7.40 7.90 13.64
C GLU A 148 8.54 7.04 14.18
N LEU A 149 9.06 6.15 13.33
CA LEU A 149 10.08 5.17 13.71
C LEU A 149 11.48 5.77 13.83
N THR A 150 11.76 6.82 13.05
CA THR A 150 13.10 7.41 12.97
C THR A 150 13.35 8.43 14.09
N GLN A 151 14.58 8.43 14.62
CA GLN A 151 15.00 9.32 15.72
C GLN A 151 16.07 10.29 15.25
N ARG A 152 16.03 11.54 15.72
CA ARG A 152 16.97 12.61 15.32
C ARG A 152 17.15 12.69 13.79
N THR A 153 16.07 12.41 13.07
CA THR A 153 16.05 12.28 11.61
C THR A 153 15.02 13.25 11.06
N ILE A 154 15.38 14.00 10.01
CA ILE A 154 14.45 14.79 9.23
C ILE A 154 14.13 14.01 7.96
N THR A 155 12.84 13.75 7.72
CA THR A 155 12.37 13.19 6.46
C THR A 155 12.01 14.32 5.51
N VAL A 156 12.66 14.37 4.35
CA VAL A 156 12.38 15.31 3.26
C VAL A 156 11.72 14.51 2.15
N LEU A 157 10.51 14.90 1.77
CA LEU A 157 9.78 14.32 0.64
C LEU A 157 9.86 15.28 -0.54
N SER A 158 10.32 14.78 -1.69
CA SER A 158 10.27 15.45 -2.98
C SER A 158 9.18 14.79 -3.82
N LEU A 159 8.11 15.53 -4.12
CA LEU A 159 6.90 15.04 -4.78
C LEU A 159 6.31 16.12 -5.69
N LEU A 160 5.66 15.70 -6.76
CA LEU A 160 4.82 16.57 -7.58
C LEU A 160 3.55 17.01 -6.80
N PRO A 161 3.03 18.22 -7.03
CA PRO A 161 1.81 18.70 -6.36
C PRO A 161 0.61 17.78 -6.54
N VAL A 162 0.48 17.15 -7.72
CA VAL A 162 -0.61 16.20 -8.03
C VAL A 162 -0.50 14.95 -7.17
N SER A 163 0.71 14.38 -7.05
CA SER A 163 0.97 13.21 -6.21
C SER A 163 0.70 13.50 -4.74
N TRP A 164 1.08 14.69 -4.27
CA TRP A 164 0.79 15.13 -2.90
C TRP A 164 -0.71 15.28 -2.65
N ALA A 165 -1.46 15.85 -3.59
CA ALA A 165 -2.92 15.96 -3.49
C ALA A 165 -3.60 14.57 -3.41
N LEU A 166 -3.12 13.59 -4.18
CA LEU A 166 -3.63 12.21 -4.11
C LEU A 166 -3.37 11.58 -2.74
N ILE A 167 -2.16 11.71 -2.19
CA ILE A 167 -1.85 11.26 -0.83
C ILE A 167 -2.79 11.93 0.18
N LYS A 168 -2.96 13.24 0.08
CA LYS A 168 -3.81 14.03 0.99
C LYS A 168 -5.27 13.56 0.96
N SER A 169 -5.81 13.29 -0.22
CA SER A 169 -7.21 12.88 -0.38
C SER A 169 -7.51 11.45 0.11
N ASN A 170 -6.50 10.59 0.25
CA ASN A 170 -6.66 9.18 0.58
C ASN A 170 -6.09 8.78 1.96
N ALA A 171 -5.16 9.56 2.52
CA ALA A 171 -4.59 9.31 3.84
C ALA A 171 -5.46 9.88 4.98
N VAL A 172 -5.42 9.26 6.16
CA VAL A 172 -6.13 9.70 7.38
C VAL A 172 -5.71 11.13 7.76
N ASP A 173 -6.64 12.02 8.14
CA ASP A 173 -6.38 13.45 8.42
C ASP A 173 -5.18 13.71 9.36
N THR A 174 -4.94 12.84 10.36
CA THR A 174 -3.78 12.93 11.27
C THR A 174 -2.40 12.77 10.58
N ALA A 175 -2.39 12.31 9.32
CA ALA A 175 -1.22 12.20 8.46
C ALA A 175 -0.73 13.53 7.92
N GLN A 176 -1.68 14.41 7.59
CA GLN A 176 -1.43 15.63 6.84
C GLN A 176 -0.67 16.65 7.71
N ASP A 177 -1.00 16.72 9.00
CA ASP A 177 -0.37 17.63 9.97
C ASP A 177 1.11 17.32 10.27
N ARG A 178 1.61 16.18 9.77
CA ARG A 178 2.96 15.68 10.09
C ARG A 178 4.02 16.12 9.11
N PHE A 179 3.64 16.47 7.88
CA PHE A 179 4.53 17.03 6.88
C PHE A 179 4.21 18.51 6.70
N ARG A 180 5.25 19.35 6.80
CA ARG A 180 5.10 20.78 6.51
C ARG A 180 5.33 20.97 5.02
N GLU A 181 4.32 21.45 4.31
CA GLU A 181 4.46 21.86 2.92
C GLU A 181 5.45 23.04 2.84
N THR A 182 6.57 22.83 2.16
CA THR A 182 7.55 23.88 1.85
C THR A 182 7.29 24.48 0.47
N ALA A 183 7.73 25.73 0.27
CA ALA A 183 7.43 26.53 -0.92
C ALA A 183 7.73 25.81 -2.25
N ILE A 184 6.79 25.94 -3.19
CA ILE A 184 6.94 25.51 -4.59
C ILE A 184 8.11 26.29 -5.20
N LEU A 185 9.01 25.60 -5.91
CA LEU A 185 10.10 26.26 -6.64
C LEU A 185 9.52 27.13 -7.74
N GLU A 186 9.59 28.44 -7.54
CA GLU A 186 9.11 29.45 -8.48
C GLU A 186 10.14 29.74 -9.60
N PRO A 187 9.72 30.43 -10.68
CA PRO A 187 10.63 30.96 -11.69
C PRO A 187 11.76 31.79 -11.08
N ILE A 188 12.91 31.83 -11.76
CA ILE A 188 14.10 32.52 -11.27
C ILE A 188 13.80 34.02 -11.13
N ARG A 189 13.56 34.52 -9.92
CA ARG A 189 13.19 35.94 -9.74
C ARG A 189 14.32 36.94 -10.06
N ASP A 190 15.57 36.47 -10.18
CA ASP A 190 16.77 37.30 -10.39
C ASP A 190 17.72 36.67 -11.43
N ALA A 191 18.02 37.41 -12.49
CA ALA A 191 18.97 37.03 -13.54
C ALA A 191 20.34 36.57 -13.00
N ASN A 192 20.80 37.14 -11.88
CA ASN A 192 22.06 36.76 -11.25
C ASN A 192 22.03 35.34 -10.68
N VAL A 193 20.87 34.89 -10.21
CA VAL A 193 20.69 33.52 -9.70
C VAL A 193 20.78 32.52 -10.85
N GLY A 194 20.14 32.81 -11.99
CA GLY A 194 20.25 31.99 -13.20
C GLY A 194 21.69 31.92 -13.73
N ARG A 195 22.39 33.06 -13.76
CA ARG A 195 23.81 33.13 -14.12
C ARG A 195 24.67 32.29 -13.18
N ALA A 196 24.54 32.49 -11.87
CA ALA A 196 25.34 31.78 -10.87
C ALA A 196 25.12 30.27 -10.88
N LEU A 197 23.90 29.82 -11.21
CA LEU A 197 23.56 28.41 -11.38
C LEU A 197 24.37 27.77 -12.52
N ILE A 198 24.36 28.41 -13.70
CA ILE A 198 25.08 27.91 -14.88
C ILE A 198 26.59 27.99 -14.67
N GLU A 199 27.09 29.12 -14.15
CA GLU A 199 28.50 29.32 -13.84
C GLU A 199 29.03 28.20 -12.93
N ARG A 200 28.39 27.95 -11.78
CA ARG A 200 28.82 26.89 -10.85
C ARG A 200 28.84 25.50 -11.49
N ARG A 201 27.85 25.18 -12.34
CA ARG A 201 27.77 23.87 -12.99
C ARG A 201 28.87 23.70 -14.02
N LEU A 202 29.09 24.70 -14.87
CA LEU A 202 30.09 24.62 -15.94
C LEU A 202 31.52 24.74 -15.41
N THR A 203 31.78 25.61 -14.44
CA THR A 203 33.11 25.72 -13.81
C THR A 203 33.60 24.39 -13.25
N ALA A 204 32.72 23.61 -12.60
CA ALA A 204 33.08 22.30 -12.09
C ALA A 204 33.59 21.35 -13.19
N HIS A 205 32.96 21.36 -14.38
CA HIS A 205 33.38 20.56 -15.52
C HIS A 205 34.65 21.11 -16.19
N TYR A 206 34.80 22.42 -16.27
CA TYR A 206 36.00 23.04 -16.84
C TYR A 206 37.25 22.79 -15.99
N ASP A 207 37.12 22.89 -14.66
CA ASP A 207 38.19 22.59 -13.72
C ASP A 207 38.64 21.12 -13.80
N GLU A 208 37.69 20.19 -14.01
CA GLU A 208 37.97 18.76 -14.15
C GLU A 208 38.87 18.44 -15.36
N VAL A 209 38.68 19.18 -16.46
CA VAL A 209 39.44 19.00 -17.72
C VAL A 209 40.61 20.00 -17.83
N GLY A 210 40.77 20.91 -16.86
CA GLY A 210 41.81 21.95 -16.87
C GLY A 210 41.64 22.97 -18.00
N PHE A 211 40.41 23.22 -18.44
CA PHE A 211 40.08 24.15 -19.51
C PHE A 211 39.72 25.53 -18.94
N THR A 212 40.29 26.61 -19.48
CA THR A 212 39.93 27.97 -19.08
C THR A 212 38.94 28.56 -20.09
N PRO A 213 37.65 28.73 -19.74
CA PRO A 213 36.66 29.27 -20.65
C PRO A 213 36.86 30.78 -20.90
N PRO A 214 36.42 31.32 -22.06
CA PRO A 214 36.46 32.76 -22.35
C PRO A 214 35.70 33.63 -21.35
N HIS A 215 34.61 33.12 -20.78
CA HIS A 215 33.88 33.71 -19.66
C HIS A 215 33.25 32.61 -18.80
N PRO A 216 32.87 32.88 -17.53
CA PRO A 216 32.46 31.84 -16.57
C PRO A 216 31.22 31.03 -16.97
N THR A 217 30.36 31.58 -17.82
CA THR A 217 29.13 30.94 -18.32
C THR A 217 29.24 30.40 -19.74
N TRP A 218 30.43 30.39 -20.35
CA TRP A 218 30.62 29.95 -21.74
C TRP A 218 30.08 28.54 -21.94
N PRO A 219 29.32 28.24 -23.02
CA PRO A 219 29.06 29.05 -24.21
C PRO A 219 27.86 30.02 -24.14
N VAL A 220 27.33 30.33 -22.95
CA VAL A 220 26.15 31.21 -22.77
C VAL A 220 26.57 32.63 -22.42
N ARG A 221 26.27 33.59 -23.28
CA ARG A 221 26.64 34.99 -23.05
C ARG A 221 26.00 35.53 -21.77
N PRO A 222 26.72 36.36 -20.98
CA PRO A 222 26.16 36.98 -19.77
C PRO A 222 24.87 37.76 -20.03
N GLU A 223 24.71 38.36 -21.22
CA GLU A 223 23.53 39.13 -21.60
C GLU A 223 22.28 38.25 -21.79
N ALA A 224 22.45 36.97 -22.13
CA ALA A 224 21.33 36.04 -22.33
C ALA A 224 20.51 35.85 -21.03
N PHE A 225 21.16 35.96 -19.87
CA PHE A 225 20.52 35.81 -18.56
C PHE A 225 19.55 36.93 -18.20
N ALA A 226 19.48 38.03 -18.97
CA ALA A 226 18.44 39.05 -18.80
C ALA A 226 17.03 38.46 -18.92
N ALA A 227 16.85 37.42 -19.75
CA ALA A 227 15.60 36.68 -19.91
C ALA A 227 15.46 35.51 -18.93
N ALA A 228 16.40 35.28 -18.00
CA ALA A 228 16.36 34.13 -17.10
C ALA A 228 15.14 34.14 -16.16
N ALA A 229 14.51 35.30 -15.97
CA ALA A 229 13.33 35.45 -15.12
C ALA A 229 12.07 34.76 -15.65
N ASP A 230 12.03 34.48 -16.95
CA ASP A 230 10.92 33.78 -17.59
C ASP A 230 11.05 32.25 -17.50
N PHE A 231 12.15 31.76 -16.93
CA PHE A 231 12.46 30.32 -16.87
C PHE A 231 12.54 29.82 -15.42
N THR A 232 12.10 28.58 -15.24
CA THR A 232 12.46 27.80 -14.05
C THR A 232 13.95 27.40 -14.12
N PRO A 233 14.62 27.12 -12.98
CA PRO A 233 15.98 26.59 -12.97
C PRO A 233 16.17 25.37 -13.87
N ARG A 234 15.17 24.48 -13.95
CA ARG A 234 15.19 23.29 -14.80
C ARG A 234 15.16 23.64 -16.29
N GLN A 235 14.24 24.50 -16.72
CA GLN A 235 14.14 24.92 -18.12
C GLN A 235 15.41 25.63 -18.58
N LEU A 236 16.00 26.47 -17.72
CA LEU A 236 17.28 27.12 -18.01
C LEU A 236 18.38 26.09 -18.26
N LEU A 237 18.49 25.07 -17.40
CA LEU A 237 19.48 24.00 -17.57
C LEU A 237 19.25 23.18 -18.84
N ILE A 238 17.99 22.83 -19.16
CA ILE A 238 17.64 22.10 -20.38
C ILE A 238 18.02 22.89 -21.63
N ASN A 239 17.69 24.19 -21.68
CA ASN A 239 17.98 25.02 -22.85
C ASN A 239 19.49 25.18 -23.08
N VAL A 240 20.25 25.38 -22.00
CA VAL A 240 21.72 25.46 -22.07
C VAL A 240 22.32 24.12 -22.49
N GLU A 241 21.82 23.00 -21.96
CA GLU A 241 22.30 21.68 -22.32
C GLU A 241 21.98 21.31 -23.78
N ASN A 242 20.79 21.65 -24.27
CA ASN A 242 20.43 21.47 -25.68
C ASN A 242 21.34 22.29 -26.61
N HIS A 243 21.69 23.52 -26.22
CA HIS A 243 22.63 24.35 -26.97
C HIS A 243 24.03 23.73 -27.01
N ILE A 244 24.55 23.30 -25.86
CA ILE A 244 25.85 22.60 -25.77
C ILE A 244 25.83 21.35 -26.64
N ARG A 245 24.76 20.54 -26.57
CA ARG A 245 24.60 19.34 -27.40
C ARG A 245 24.58 19.68 -28.88
N SER A 246 23.92 20.77 -29.28
CA SER A 246 23.95 21.25 -30.67
C SER A 246 25.36 21.62 -31.12
N CYS A 247 26.14 22.31 -30.29
CA CYS A 247 27.53 22.68 -30.61
C CYS A 247 28.43 21.44 -30.75
N VAL A 248 28.21 20.43 -29.90
CA VAL A 248 28.92 19.15 -29.98
C VAL A 248 28.53 18.38 -31.25
N LEU A 249 27.24 18.38 -31.62
CA LEU A 249 26.74 17.72 -32.83
C LEU A 249 27.30 18.35 -34.12
N THR A 250 27.42 19.67 -34.17
CA THR A 250 27.95 20.39 -35.34
C THR A 250 29.47 20.45 -35.37
N GLY A 251 30.14 20.21 -34.24
CA GLY A 251 31.59 20.41 -34.09
C GLY A 251 32.01 21.88 -34.11
N GLU A 252 31.06 22.81 -34.02
CA GLU A 252 31.28 24.25 -34.03
C GLU A 252 30.63 24.88 -32.80
N VAL A 253 31.43 25.60 -32.00
CA VAL A 253 30.91 26.28 -30.81
C VAL A 253 30.35 27.65 -31.18
N THR A 254 29.04 27.80 -31.03
CA THR A 254 28.35 29.07 -31.16
C THR A 254 27.96 29.59 -29.78
N GLU A 255 28.00 30.91 -29.57
CA GLU A 255 27.62 31.50 -28.27
C GLU A 255 26.12 31.76 -28.21
N LEU A 256 25.46 31.30 -27.14
CA LEU A 256 24.04 31.48 -26.92
C LEU A 256 23.78 32.93 -26.45
N THR A 257 23.00 33.69 -27.22
CA THR A 257 22.69 35.10 -26.95
C THR A 257 21.30 35.32 -26.35
N THR A 258 20.39 34.35 -26.49
CA THR A 258 19.02 34.37 -25.92
C THR A 258 18.69 33.00 -25.33
N LEU A 259 17.95 32.98 -24.21
CA LEU A 259 17.59 31.74 -23.51
C LEU A 259 16.33 31.05 -24.06
N THR A 260 15.60 31.73 -24.96
CA THR A 260 14.51 31.15 -25.76
C THR A 260 15.08 30.54 -27.04
N THR A 261 15.07 29.22 -27.13
CA THR A 261 15.08 28.53 -28.42
C THR A 261 13.73 28.75 -29.08
N THR A 262 13.57 29.85 -29.81
CA THR A 262 12.44 30.04 -30.73
C THR A 262 12.58 29.01 -31.85
N SER A 263 12.06 27.80 -31.63
CA SER A 263 11.54 26.98 -32.71
C SER A 263 10.20 27.60 -33.11
N GLU A 264 10.24 28.70 -33.87
CA GLU A 264 9.09 29.02 -34.72
C GLU A 264 8.88 27.83 -35.64
N THR A 265 7.67 27.28 -35.60
CA THR A 265 7.16 26.25 -36.51
C THR A 265 7.13 26.80 -37.94
N THR A 266 8.29 26.92 -38.56
CA THR A 266 8.39 26.69 -40.00
C THR A 266 8.76 25.22 -40.10
N ALA A 267 7.93 24.41 -40.76
CA ALA A 267 8.29 23.04 -41.12
C ALA A 267 9.75 23.03 -41.57
N PRO A 268 10.61 22.13 -41.06
CA PRO A 268 12.00 22.13 -41.46
C PRO A 268 12.01 22.00 -42.98
N ALA A 269 12.51 23.03 -43.67
CA ALA A 269 13.08 22.78 -44.97
C ALA A 269 14.01 21.59 -44.78
N PRO A 270 13.93 20.55 -45.63
CA PRO A 270 14.77 19.37 -45.46
C PRO A 270 16.18 19.89 -45.27
N ALA A 271 16.77 19.58 -44.12
CA ALA A 271 18.14 19.97 -43.84
C ALA A 271 18.94 19.64 -45.11
N PRO A 272 19.83 20.53 -45.60
CA PRO A 272 20.83 20.05 -46.54
C PRO A 272 21.44 18.84 -45.85
N ALA A 273 21.36 17.68 -46.51
CA ALA A 273 21.85 16.42 -45.97
C ALA A 273 23.19 16.70 -45.28
N PRO A 274 23.42 16.18 -44.06
CA PRO A 274 24.67 16.42 -43.34
C PRO A 274 25.79 16.26 -44.36
N ALA A 275 26.63 17.29 -44.53
CA ALA A 275 27.72 17.25 -45.49
C ALA A 275 28.34 15.86 -45.37
N PRO A 276 28.37 15.06 -46.45
CA PRO A 276 28.61 13.63 -46.35
C PRO A 276 29.85 13.47 -45.50
N ALA A 277 29.69 12.91 -44.30
CA ALA A 277 30.81 12.65 -43.41
C ALA A 277 31.84 11.98 -44.29
N ASP A 278 33.04 12.58 -44.34
CA ASP A 278 34.09 12.17 -45.26
C ASP A 278 34.16 10.64 -45.19
N HIS A 279 33.74 9.94 -46.26
CA HIS A 279 33.50 8.49 -46.17
C HIS A 279 34.78 7.77 -45.73
N SER A 280 35.93 8.38 -46.01
CA SER A 280 37.26 8.03 -45.51
C SER A 280 37.38 8.10 -43.98
N ALA A 281 36.84 9.14 -43.32
CA ALA A 281 36.84 9.28 -41.87
C ALA A 281 35.94 8.25 -41.18
N LEU A 282 34.74 8.00 -41.71
CA LEU A 282 33.86 6.94 -41.20
C LEU A 282 34.45 5.55 -41.39
N GLN A 283 35.09 5.28 -42.53
CA GLN A 283 35.80 4.01 -42.78
C GLN A 283 37.00 3.80 -41.86
N LYS A 284 37.73 4.87 -41.50
CA LYS A 284 38.80 4.79 -40.48
C LYS A 284 38.25 4.40 -39.11
N LEU A 285 37.09 4.91 -38.74
CA LEU A 285 36.40 4.52 -37.50
C LEU A 285 35.85 3.09 -37.58
N ASP A 286 35.33 2.65 -38.73
CA ASP A 286 34.95 1.26 -38.97
C ASP A 286 36.15 0.31 -38.77
N GLN A 287 37.31 0.66 -39.35
CA GLN A 287 38.54 -0.10 -39.18
C GLN A 287 39.03 -0.08 -37.72
N ARG A 288 39.04 1.09 -37.07
CA ARG A 288 39.46 1.22 -35.68
C ARG A 288 38.56 0.41 -34.74
N TYR A 289 37.25 0.44 -34.96
CA TYR A 289 36.29 -0.36 -34.21
C TYR A 289 36.52 -1.87 -34.43
N ALA A 290 36.76 -2.30 -35.66
CA ALA A 290 37.08 -3.70 -35.97
C ALA A 290 38.40 -4.16 -35.31
N GLU A 291 39.43 -3.31 -35.31
CA GLU A 291 40.69 -3.57 -34.61
C GLU A 291 40.49 -3.71 -33.10
N LEU A 292 39.74 -2.80 -32.48
CA LEU A 292 39.42 -2.85 -31.06
C LEU A 292 38.60 -4.09 -30.69
N ARG A 293 37.66 -4.52 -31.54
CA ARG A 293 36.91 -5.77 -31.37
C ARG A 293 37.82 -7.00 -31.46
N ALA A 294 38.76 -7.01 -32.40
CA ALA A 294 39.73 -8.11 -32.56
C ALA A 294 40.71 -8.21 -31.37
N GLN A 295 41.04 -7.08 -30.76
CA GLN A 295 41.94 -7.00 -29.59
C GLN A 295 41.21 -7.19 -28.25
N ALA A 296 39.88 -7.26 -28.24
CA ALA A 296 39.09 -7.33 -27.03
C ALA A 296 39.26 -8.68 -26.29
N THR A 297 39.83 -8.63 -25.09
CA THR A 297 39.90 -9.77 -24.17
C THR A 297 38.57 -9.92 -23.44
N VAL A 298 37.83 -10.99 -23.74
CA VAL A 298 36.49 -11.27 -23.14
C VAL A 298 36.47 -12.37 -22.09
N ALA A 299 37.56 -13.15 -21.99
CA ALA A 299 37.64 -14.26 -21.05
C ALA A 299 37.57 -13.76 -19.60
N GLY A 300 36.63 -14.31 -18.83
CA GLY A 300 36.48 -14.05 -17.40
C GLY A 300 35.83 -12.72 -17.02
N LEU A 301 35.30 -11.94 -17.99
CA LEU A 301 34.56 -10.70 -17.70
C LEU A 301 33.25 -10.95 -16.94
N LEU A 302 32.59 -12.08 -17.23
CA LEU A 302 31.39 -12.56 -16.55
C LEU A 302 31.72 -13.64 -15.52
N ASP A 303 32.90 -13.62 -14.91
CA ASP A 303 33.18 -14.52 -13.78
C ASP A 303 32.63 -13.94 -12.47
N PRO A 304 32.25 -14.79 -11.49
CA PRO A 304 31.70 -14.32 -10.20
C PRO A 304 32.59 -13.34 -9.43
N ALA A 305 33.91 -13.36 -9.69
CA ALA A 305 34.89 -12.46 -9.08
C ALA A 305 35.00 -11.09 -9.78
N ASN A 306 34.61 -11.02 -11.06
CA ASN A 306 34.84 -9.86 -11.92
C ASN A 306 33.55 -9.14 -12.34
N GLU A 307 32.39 -9.81 -12.27
CA GLU A 307 31.11 -9.28 -12.77
C GLU A 307 30.78 -7.88 -12.24
N ASP A 308 30.95 -7.64 -10.94
CA ASP A 308 30.59 -6.36 -10.28
C ASP A 308 31.57 -5.23 -10.62
N LYS A 309 32.73 -5.55 -11.19
CA LYS A 309 33.78 -4.59 -11.56
C LYS A 309 33.82 -4.32 -13.06
N GLU A 310 33.72 -5.38 -13.87
CA GLU A 310 33.97 -5.30 -15.31
C GLU A 310 32.68 -5.09 -16.11
N VAL A 311 31.51 -5.58 -15.66
CA VAL A 311 30.24 -5.44 -16.39
C VAL A 311 29.66 -4.01 -16.36
N PRO A 312 29.64 -3.29 -15.22
CA PRO A 312 29.09 -1.93 -15.19
C PRO A 312 29.69 -0.96 -16.21
N PRO A 313 31.02 -0.83 -16.37
CA PRO A 313 31.58 0.10 -17.36
C PRO A 313 31.32 -0.32 -18.81
N LEU A 314 31.11 -1.62 -19.06
CA LEU A 314 30.75 -2.13 -20.40
C LEU A 314 29.31 -1.79 -20.75
N LEU A 315 28.37 -2.03 -19.84
CA LEU A 315 26.97 -1.65 -20.03
C LEU A 315 26.82 -0.13 -20.14
N ALA A 316 27.56 0.64 -19.35
CA ALA A 316 27.54 2.09 -19.44
C ALA A 316 27.97 2.60 -20.82
N ALA A 317 29.09 2.09 -21.34
CA ALA A 317 29.54 2.43 -22.69
C ALA A 317 28.53 2.01 -23.78
N GLY A 318 27.93 0.82 -23.65
CA GLY A 318 26.92 0.33 -24.59
C GLY A 318 25.64 1.16 -24.60
N LEU A 319 25.12 1.53 -23.42
CA LEU A 319 23.92 2.35 -23.28
C LEU A 319 24.17 3.81 -23.70
N ASP A 320 25.33 4.37 -23.40
CA ASP A 320 25.75 5.70 -23.87
C ASP A 320 25.84 5.74 -25.40
N ALA A 321 26.51 4.75 -26.02
CA ALA A 321 26.55 4.61 -27.47
C ALA A 321 25.12 4.47 -28.05
N TRP A 322 24.28 3.59 -27.51
CA TRP A 322 22.90 3.40 -27.98
C TRP A 322 22.05 4.67 -27.90
N THR A 323 22.21 5.45 -26.83
CA THR A 323 21.49 6.74 -26.67
C THR A 323 21.96 7.75 -27.72
N ARG A 324 23.28 7.81 -28.00
CA ARG A 324 23.87 8.66 -29.04
C ARG A 324 23.52 8.25 -30.48
N GLU A 325 23.04 7.02 -30.71
CA GLU A 325 22.72 6.47 -32.04
C GLU A 325 21.36 6.88 -32.60
N GLY A 326 20.39 7.25 -31.78
CA GLY A 326 19.05 7.52 -32.30
C GLY A 326 17.99 7.99 -31.31
N ALA A 327 18.30 8.07 -30.01
CA ALA A 327 17.36 8.51 -28.99
C ALA A 327 17.87 9.79 -28.34
N GLY A 328 17.70 10.92 -29.04
CA GLY A 328 18.10 12.22 -28.53
C GLY A 328 17.39 12.56 -27.21
N GLY A 329 18.13 12.83 -26.15
CA GLY A 329 17.69 13.55 -24.94
C GLY A 329 16.60 12.93 -24.04
N GLU A 330 15.85 11.94 -24.52
CA GLU A 330 14.71 11.36 -23.78
C GLU A 330 15.11 10.32 -22.72
N PHE A 331 16.32 9.78 -22.84
CA PHE A 331 16.81 8.73 -21.94
C PHE A 331 17.93 9.24 -21.04
N GLU A 332 17.78 9.00 -19.75
CA GLU A 332 18.79 9.29 -18.73
C GLU A 332 19.38 7.98 -18.22
N GLN A 333 20.71 7.89 -18.22
CA GLN A 333 21.41 6.78 -17.59
C GLN A 333 21.78 7.14 -16.15
N ASP A 334 21.46 6.25 -15.21
CA ASP A 334 21.81 6.48 -13.81
C ASP A 334 23.30 6.25 -13.54
N THR A 335 23.88 7.15 -12.75
CA THR A 335 25.18 6.93 -12.12
C THR A 335 24.99 6.02 -10.91
N ILE A 336 25.61 4.84 -10.91
CA ILE A 336 25.50 3.88 -9.81
C ILE A 336 26.84 3.80 -9.05
N PRO A 337 27.07 4.67 -8.04
CA PRO A 337 28.34 4.71 -7.31
C PRO A 337 28.35 3.67 -6.19
N ALA A 338 28.57 2.40 -6.51
CA ALA A 338 28.79 1.38 -5.48
C ALA A 338 29.87 0.38 -5.87
N ARG A 339 30.66 -0.04 -4.87
CA ARG A 339 31.72 -1.05 -5.01
C ARG A 339 31.17 -2.45 -5.33
N LYS A 340 29.88 -2.67 -5.04
CA LYS A 340 29.04 -3.80 -5.47
C LYS A 340 27.60 -3.31 -5.61
N PRO A 341 27.22 -2.81 -6.78
CA PRO A 341 25.90 -2.23 -6.94
C PRO A 341 24.86 -3.36 -7.02
N HIS A 342 23.62 -3.11 -6.58
CA HIS A 342 22.52 -4.06 -6.73
C HIS A 342 22.05 -4.20 -8.20
N LEU A 343 22.31 -3.17 -9.02
CA LEU A 343 22.14 -3.14 -10.47
C LEU A 343 23.44 -2.72 -11.15
N HIS A 344 23.79 -3.29 -12.30
CA HIS A 344 25.00 -2.90 -13.05
C HIS A 344 24.76 -1.71 -13.98
N ALA A 345 23.53 -1.51 -14.44
CA ALA A 345 23.11 -0.32 -15.19
C ALA A 345 21.60 -0.10 -15.07
N ARG A 346 21.15 1.14 -15.23
CA ARG A 346 19.74 1.49 -15.38
C ARG A 346 19.58 2.66 -16.35
N LEU A 347 18.69 2.50 -17.31
CA LEU A 347 18.24 3.53 -18.24
C LEU A 347 16.82 3.95 -17.85
N ARG A 348 16.54 5.25 -17.81
CA ARG A 348 15.22 5.82 -17.49
C ARG A 348 14.72 6.65 -18.67
N ARG A 349 13.43 6.59 -18.94
CA ARG A 349 12.73 7.50 -19.85
C ARG A 349 11.53 8.12 -19.14
N THR A 350 11.45 9.44 -19.14
CA THR A 350 10.26 10.16 -18.67
C THR A 350 9.14 10.00 -19.70
N LEU A 351 8.03 9.38 -19.32
CA LEU A 351 6.86 9.20 -20.18
C LEU A 351 5.91 10.39 -20.13
N ASP A 352 5.86 11.07 -18.98
CA ASP A 352 4.95 12.19 -18.73
C ASP A 352 5.49 13.05 -17.59
N GLU A 353 5.88 14.28 -17.91
CA GLU A 353 6.44 15.23 -16.94
C GLU A 353 5.40 15.75 -15.93
N ALA A 354 4.12 15.79 -16.30
CA ALA A 354 3.05 16.30 -15.42
C ALA A 354 2.68 15.29 -14.33
N THR A 355 2.75 13.99 -14.65
CA THR A 355 2.49 12.91 -13.68
C THR A 355 3.76 12.33 -13.07
N GLY A 356 4.95 12.62 -13.62
CA GLY A 356 6.20 12.02 -13.16
C GLY A 356 6.33 10.54 -13.51
N ALA A 357 5.58 10.06 -14.50
CA ALA A 357 5.64 8.66 -14.92
C ALA A 357 6.93 8.37 -15.68
N GLU A 358 7.65 7.30 -15.28
CA GLU A 358 8.92 6.91 -15.87
C GLU A 358 8.93 5.41 -16.24
N ALA A 359 9.56 5.08 -17.37
CA ALA A 359 9.92 3.70 -17.74
C ALA A 359 11.41 3.43 -17.44
N HIS A 360 11.70 2.28 -16.82
CA HIS A 360 13.05 1.89 -16.40
C HIS A 360 13.48 0.59 -17.07
N TRP A 361 14.71 0.55 -17.58
CA TRP A 361 15.38 -0.65 -18.07
C TRP A 361 16.64 -0.89 -17.23
N ALA A 362 16.55 -1.85 -16.30
CA ALA A 362 17.60 -2.19 -15.36
C ALA A 362 18.32 -3.48 -15.78
N PHE A 363 19.63 -3.54 -15.55
CA PHE A 363 20.49 -4.67 -15.92
C PHE A 363 21.29 -5.18 -14.72
N ARG A 364 21.38 -6.50 -14.58
CA ARG A 364 22.21 -7.14 -13.56
C ARG A 364 22.83 -8.45 -14.06
N ALA A 365 24.16 -8.56 -14.07
CA ALA A 365 24.83 -9.84 -14.27
C ALA A 365 24.87 -10.67 -12.97
N ILE A 366 24.62 -11.97 -13.11
CA ILE A 366 24.68 -12.96 -12.02
C ILE A 366 25.35 -14.23 -12.55
N ALA A 367 26.67 -14.28 -12.45
CA ALA A 367 27.50 -15.41 -12.87
C ALA A 367 27.82 -16.39 -11.74
N SER A 368 27.60 -16.00 -10.47
CA SER A 368 27.76 -16.92 -9.34
C SER A 368 26.97 -18.21 -9.57
N GLN A 369 27.59 -19.36 -9.30
CA GLN A 369 26.94 -20.68 -9.30
C GLN A 369 26.56 -21.14 -7.88
N HIS A 370 26.91 -20.34 -6.88
CA HIS A 370 26.61 -20.64 -5.48
C HIS A 370 25.18 -20.26 -5.15
N TYR A 371 24.41 -21.25 -4.66
CA TYR A 371 22.98 -21.16 -4.43
C TYR A 371 22.51 -19.93 -3.62
N ASN A 372 23.25 -19.54 -2.56
CA ASN A 372 22.91 -18.39 -1.71
C ASN A 372 23.13 -17.04 -2.40
N ALA A 373 24.25 -16.91 -3.11
CA ALA A 373 24.64 -15.67 -3.75
C ALA A 373 23.72 -15.36 -4.95
N GLU A 374 23.30 -16.37 -5.72
CA GLU A 374 22.37 -16.19 -6.83
C GLU A 374 21.01 -15.64 -6.37
N LEU A 375 20.41 -16.27 -5.35
CA LEU A 375 19.09 -15.89 -4.87
C LEU A 375 19.10 -14.50 -4.22
N ALA A 376 20.11 -14.21 -3.39
CA ALA A 376 20.26 -12.91 -2.77
C ALA A 376 20.43 -11.80 -3.83
N ARG A 377 21.29 -12.02 -4.84
CA ARG A 377 21.51 -11.03 -5.91
C ARG A 377 20.27 -10.81 -6.77
N LEU A 378 19.53 -11.87 -7.12
CA LEU A 378 18.30 -11.76 -7.89
C LEU A 378 17.25 -10.94 -7.14
N ARG A 379 17.02 -11.23 -5.86
CA ARG A 379 16.05 -10.50 -5.03
C ARG A 379 16.44 -9.05 -4.83
N ASN A 380 17.72 -8.79 -4.52
CA ASN A 380 18.23 -7.43 -4.38
C ASN A 380 18.02 -6.63 -5.68
N ALA A 381 18.24 -7.25 -6.84
CA ALA A 381 18.03 -6.63 -8.13
C ALA A 381 16.54 -6.33 -8.39
N CYS A 382 15.63 -7.27 -8.07
CA CYS A 382 14.19 -7.06 -8.22
C CYS A 382 13.69 -5.88 -7.38
N VAL A 383 14.10 -5.83 -6.10
CA VAL A 383 13.75 -4.74 -5.18
C VAL A 383 14.30 -3.41 -5.69
N THR A 384 15.57 -3.36 -6.09
CA THR A 384 16.21 -2.12 -6.56
C THR A 384 15.64 -1.65 -7.90
N ALA A 385 15.23 -2.57 -8.77
CA ALA A 385 14.57 -2.26 -10.04
C ALA A 385 13.09 -1.86 -9.86
N GLY A 386 12.51 -2.05 -8.68
CA GLY A 386 11.07 -1.85 -8.45
C GLY A 386 10.20 -2.83 -9.22
N LEU A 387 10.71 -4.04 -9.49
CA LEU A 387 9.99 -5.07 -10.26
C LEU A 387 8.89 -5.70 -9.40
N ALA A 388 7.63 -5.54 -9.82
CA ALA A 388 6.47 -6.12 -9.15
C ALA A 388 5.39 -6.52 -10.19
N HIS A 389 4.48 -7.41 -9.81
CA HIS A 389 3.37 -7.82 -10.67
C HIS A 389 2.48 -6.62 -11.04
N GLY A 390 2.14 -6.50 -12.33
CA GLY A 390 1.27 -5.43 -12.84
C GLY A 390 1.99 -4.10 -13.09
N VAL A 391 3.32 -4.05 -13.01
CA VAL A 391 4.11 -2.85 -13.26
C VAL A 391 4.82 -2.93 -14.62
N ASP A 392 4.12 -2.57 -15.69
CA ASP A 392 4.60 -2.76 -17.07
C ASP A 392 5.79 -1.87 -17.46
N GLN A 393 6.05 -0.80 -16.71
CA GLN A 393 7.09 0.19 -17.01
C GLN A 393 8.43 -0.08 -16.29
N ARG A 394 8.54 -1.17 -15.52
CA ARG A 394 9.77 -1.55 -14.81
C ARG A 394 10.32 -2.85 -15.41
N HIS A 395 11.42 -2.74 -16.14
CA HIS A 395 12.07 -3.89 -16.77
C HIS A 395 13.38 -4.23 -16.06
N LEU A 396 13.57 -5.52 -15.73
CA LEU A 396 14.81 -6.04 -15.18
C LEU A 396 15.35 -7.18 -16.06
N PHE A 397 16.57 -6.98 -16.57
CA PHE A 397 17.30 -7.95 -17.38
C PHE A 397 18.44 -8.57 -16.57
N VAL A 398 18.34 -9.86 -16.30
CA VAL A 398 19.39 -10.64 -15.64
C VAL A 398 20.31 -11.23 -16.69
N LEU A 399 21.58 -10.84 -16.69
CA LEU A 399 22.60 -11.33 -17.61
C LEU A 399 23.22 -12.61 -17.05
N ARG A 400 22.91 -13.76 -17.68
CA ARG A 400 23.39 -15.06 -17.21
C ARG A 400 23.46 -16.07 -18.34
N ASN A 401 24.59 -16.77 -18.44
CA ASN A 401 24.83 -17.82 -19.44
C ASN A 401 24.51 -19.22 -18.92
N ASP A 402 24.80 -19.47 -17.64
CA ASP A 402 24.55 -20.75 -16.99
C ASP A 402 23.07 -20.93 -16.60
N GLU A 403 22.61 -22.17 -16.51
CA GLU A 403 21.28 -22.46 -15.99
C GLU A 403 21.19 -22.14 -14.48
N TRP A 404 19.98 -21.79 -14.03
CA TRP A 404 19.68 -21.70 -12.61
C TRP A 404 19.73 -23.10 -12.00
N SER A 405 20.44 -23.30 -10.89
CA SER A 405 20.48 -24.64 -10.28
C SER A 405 19.17 -25.05 -9.58
N ASP A 406 18.95 -26.37 -9.49
CA ASP A 406 17.64 -27.02 -9.38
C ASP A 406 17.01 -27.06 -7.96
N SER A 407 17.02 -25.94 -7.23
CA SER A 407 16.40 -25.88 -5.89
C SER A 407 14.93 -25.41 -5.97
N PRO A 408 13.97 -26.05 -5.27
CA PRO A 408 12.56 -25.62 -5.23
C PRO A 408 12.34 -24.17 -4.80
N LYS A 409 13.11 -23.68 -3.82
CA LYS A 409 13.04 -22.29 -3.34
C LYS A 409 13.46 -21.29 -4.42
N ARG A 410 14.35 -21.71 -5.32
CA ARG A 410 14.87 -20.87 -6.41
C ARG A 410 13.99 -20.94 -7.65
N ARG A 411 13.45 -22.11 -7.97
CA ARG A 411 12.44 -22.26 -9.03
C ARG A 411 11.31 -21.27 -8.79
N ARG A 412 10.77 -21.26 -7.57
CA ARG A 412 9.79 -20.26 -7.15
C ARG A 412 10.27 -18.81 -7.30
N ALA A 413 11.48 -18.48 -6.85
CA ALA A 413 11.97 -17.10 -6.95
C ALA A 413 12.24 -16.64 -8.40
N VAL A 414 12.66 -17.55 -9.28
CA VAL A 414 12.81 -17.29 -10.71
C VAL A 414 11.45 -17.20 -11.40
N ASP A 415 10.50 -18.06 -11.03
CA ASP A 415 9.12 -18.00 -11.50
C ASP A 415 8.46 -16.67 -11.10
N ASP A 416 8.64 -16.24 -9.84
CA ASP A 416 8.16 -14.95 -9.34
C ASP A 416 8.80 -13.77 -10.10
N PHE A 417 10.10 -13.85 -10.39
CA PHE A 417 10.84 -12.86 -11.20
C PHE A 417 10.30 -12.77 -12.64
N VAL A 418 10.10 -13.92 -13.30
CA VAL A 418 9.59 -13.98 -14.68
C VAL A 418 8.14 -13.50 -14.73
N ALA A 419 7.31 -13.92 -13.78
CA ALA A 419 5.92 -13.53 -13.72
C ALA A 419 5.73 -12.03 -13.40
N ALA A 420 6.69 -11.41 -12.71
CA ALA A 420 6.76 -9.96 -12.53
C ALA A 420 7.30 -9.18 -13.75
N GLY A 421 7.55 -9.84 -14.90
CA GLY A 421 8.02 -9.19 -16.14
C GLY A 421 9.54 -9.18 -16.31
N GLY A 422 10.29 -9.79 -15.41
CA GLY A 422 11.74 -9.93 -15.50
C GLY A 422 12.18 -10.91 -16.60
N ARG A 423 13.31 -10.63 -17.26
CA ARG A 423 13.85 -11.47 -18.35
C ARG A 423 15.30 -11.88 -18.06
N THR A 424 15.63 -13.14 -18.31
CA THR A 424 17.03 -13.60 -18.29
C THR A 424 17.58 -13.57 -19.71
N LEU A 425 18.70 -12.88 -19.93
CA LEU A 425 19.37 -12.76 -21.22
C LEU A 425 20.74 -13.44 -21.18
N ARG A 426 21.03 -14.22 -22.21
CA ARG A 426 22.38 -14.76 -22.46
C ARG A 426 23.24 -13.70 -23.12
N VAL A 427 24.51 -13.66 -22.77
CA VAL A 427 25.51 -12.73 -23.31
C VAL A 427 26.52 -13.53 -24.12
N SER A 428 26.61 -13.25 -25.42
CA SER A 428 27.59 -13.90 -26.29
C SER A 428 28.97 -13.28 -26.15
N GLU A 429 30.02 -14.02 -26.53
CA GLU A 429 31.36 -13.43 -26.64
C GLU A 429 31.40 -12.28 -27.65
N ASP A 430 30.56 -12.33 -28.69
CA ASP A 430 30.49 -11.27 -29.70
C ASP A 430 29.90 -9.96 -29.13
N ASP A 431 28.86 -10.06 -28.29
CA ASP A 431 28.32 -8.92 -27.55
C ASP A 431 29.40 -8.29 -26.65
N LEU A 432 30.14 -9.12 -25.90
CA LEU A 432 31.21 -8.63 -25.02
C LEU A 432 32.35 -7.96 -25.80
N ARG A 433 32.79 -8.52 -26.92
CA ARG A 433 33.84 -7.90 -27.77
C ARG A 433 33.37 -6.54 -28.28
N SER A 434 32.11 -6.44 -28.67
CA SER A 434 31.50 -5.20 -29.18
C SER A 434 31.39 -4.14 -28.09
N LEU A 435 30.97 -4.51 -26.86
CA LEU A 435 30.92 -3.61 -25.71
C LEU A 435 32.31 -3.14 -25.26
N VAL A 436 33.31 -4.04 -25.22
CA VAL A 436 34.70 -3.68 -24.90
C VAL A 436 35.26 -2.70 -25.92
N ALA A 437 35.02 -2.95 -27.21
CA ALA A 437 35.46 -2.07 -28.28
C ALA A 437 34.77 -0.70 -28.22
N LEU A 438 33.46 -0.65 -27.94
CA LEU A 438 32.73 0.61 -27.76
C LEU A 438 33.26 1.40 -26.56
N ARG A 439 33.52 0.74 -25.43
CA ARG A 439 34.13 1.39 -24.26
C ARG A 439 35.47 2.04 -24.59
N SER A 440 36.34 1.34 -25.30
CA SER A 440 37.64 1.89 -25.70
C SER A 440 37.48 3.02 -26.72
N LEU A 441 36.58 2.87 -27.70
CA LEU A 441 36.35 3.88 -28.74
C LEU A 441 35.73 5.17 -28.18
N LEU A 442 34.80 5.05 -27.23
CA LEU A 442 34.22 6.18 -26.50
C LEU A 442 35.27 6.87 -25.62
N ALA A 443 36.18 6.11 -24.99
CA ALA A 443 37.26 6.70 -24.19
C ALA A 443 38.34 7.40 -25.04
N GLU A 444 38.53 6.99 -26.30
CA GLU A 444 39.45 7.63 -27.24
C GLU A 444 38.91 8.96 -27.81
N GLU A 445 37.59 9.20 -27.77
CA GLU A 445 36.87 10.33 -28.38
C GLU A 445 37.42 10.80 -29.74
N PRO A 446 37.56 9.91 -30.75
CA PRO A 446 38.11 10.30 -32.04
C PRO A 446 37.18 11.26 -32.79
N ALA A 447 37.78 12.15 -33.60
CA ALA A 447 37.04 13.10 -34.42
C ALA A 447 36.04 12.37 -35.34
N GLY A 448 34.78 12.82 -35.35
CA GLY A 448 33.70 12.22 -36.14
C GLY A 448 32.98 11.04 -35.47
N LEU A 449 33.32 10.68 -34.23
CA LEU A 449 32.67 9.59 -33.49
C LEU A 449 31.14 9.73 -33.44
N GLN A 450 30.62 10.94 -33.20
CA GLN A 450 29.18 11.18 -33.11
C GLN A 450 28.46 10.92 -34.45
N ALA A 451 29.06 11.35 -35.56
CA ALA A 451 28.54 11.07 -36.90
C ALA A 451 28.60 9.57 -37.22
N TRP A 452 29.64 8.88 -36.77
CA TRP A 452 29.79 7.44 -36.93
C TRP A 452 28.77 6.63 -36.13
N LEU A 453 28.52 6.99 -34.86
CA LEU A 453 27.47 6.35 -34.05
C LEU A 453 26.10 6.51 -34.72
N ALA A 454 25.74 7.74 -35.12
CA ALA A 454 24.47 8.02 -35.79
C ALA A 454 24.28 7.22 -37.09
N ASP A 455 25.33 7.03 -37.89
CA ASP A 455 25.26 6.36 -39.20
C ASP A 455 25.37 4.82 -39.10
N ARG A 456 26.34 4.30 -38.34
CA ARG A 456 26.65 2.86 -38.27
C ARG A 456 25.88 2.10 -37.21
N ARG A 457 25.38 2.79 -36.18
CA ARG A 457 24.58 2.26 -35.07
C ARG A 457 25.09 0.93 -34.47
N PRO A 458 26.38 0.84 -34.11
CA PRO A 458 26.99 -0.40 -33.61
C PRO A 458 26.35 -0.98 -32.35
N ALA A 459 25.91 -0.17 -31.39
CA ALA A 459 25.27 -0.59 -30.14
C ALA A 459 23.85 -1.13 -30.37
N SER A 460 23.09 -0.55 -31.31
CA SER A 460 21.80 -1.08 -31.74
C SER A 460 21.90 -2.46 -32.38
N HIS A 461 23.08 -2.86 -32.88
CA HIS A 461 23.34 -4.19 -33.44
C HIS A 461 23.86 -5.21 -32.42
N ILE A 462 24.17 -4.80 -31.18
CA ILE A 462 24.53 -5.73 -30.11
C ILE A 462 23.26 -6.51 -29.73
N ALA A 463 23.28 -7.83 -29.89
CA ALA A 463 22.09 -8.67 -29.73
C ALA A 463 21.47 -8.54 -28.33
N LEU A 464 22.32 -8.39 -27.32
CA LEU A 464 21.89 -8.12 -25.94
C LEU A 464 21.07 -6.82 -25.84
N LEU A 465 21.58 -5.70 -26.34
CA LEU A 465 20.94 -4.39 -26.25
C LEU A 465 19.72 -4.31 -27.16
N ALA A 466 19.81 -4.85 -28.38
CA ALA A 466 18.71 -4.94 -29.32
C ALA A 466 17.51 -5.69 -28.72
N THR A 467 17.75 -6.78 -28.00
CA THR A 467 16.69 -7.58 -27.34
C THR A 467 16.13 -6.86 -26.12
N ALA A 468 16.99 -6.26 -25.29
CA ALA A 468 16.56 -5.60 -24.05
C ALA A 468 15.80 -4.29 -24.30
N LEU A 469 16.20 -3.53 -25.32
CA LEU A 469 15.68 -2.19 -25.62
C LEU A 469 14.72 -2.17 -26.83
N ALA A 470 14.26 -3.34 -27.30
CA ALA A 470 13.31 -3.45 -28.41
C ALA A 470 12.03 -2.63 -28.18
N ASP A 471 11.54 -2.60 -26.93
CA ASP A 471 10.33 -1.89 -26.53
C ASP A 471 10.62 -0.41 -26.17
N ALA A 472 11.88 -0.04 -25.93
CA ALA A 472 12.28 1.33 -25.61
C ALA A 472 12.15 2.27 -26.81
N GLY A 473 12.31 1.76 -28.04
CA GLY A 473 12.25 2.56 -29.28
C GLY A 473 10.86 2.71 -29.92
N ARG A 474 9.78 2.17 -29.33
CA ARG A 474 8.42 2.31 -29.86
C ARG A 474 7.71 3.51 -29.22
N GLU A 475 7.23 4.44 -30.05
CA GLU A 475 6.23 5.43 -29.62
C GLU A 475 4.98 4.70 -29.12
N PRO A 476 4.41 5.09 -27.96
CA PRO A 476 3.09 4.60 -27.58
C PRO A 476 2.08 5.05 -28.65
N PRO A 477 1.05 4.24 -28.98
CA PRO A 477 0.02 4.67 -29.91
C PRO A 477 -0.61 5.98 -29.41
N ALA A 478 -0.67 6.98 -30.28
CA ALA A 478 -1.19 8.31 -30.00
C ALA A 478 -2.64 8.24 -29.50
N GLY A 479 -2.81 8.15 -28.18
CA GLY A 479 -4.03 8.52 -27.48
C GLY A 479 -4.16 10.04 -27.54
N ALA A 480 -5.26 10.51 -28.12
CA ALA A 480 -5.53 11.90 -28.43
C ALA A 480 -5.14 12.87 -27.29
N SER A 481 -4.33 13.88 -27.61
CA SER A 481 -4.20 15.09 -26.79
C SER A 481 -5.60 15.67 -26.54
N PRO A 482 -6.05 15.85 -25.28
CA PRO A 482 -7.15 16.74 -25.00
C PRO A 482 -6.64 18.16 -25.26
N ALA A 483 -7.21 18.81 -26.27
CA ALA A 483 -7.04 20.25 -26.46
C ALA A 483 -7.47 20.96 -25.17
N LEU A 484 -6.57 21.77 -24.61
CA LEU A 484 -6.90 22.75 -23.57
C LEU A 484 -8.02 23.67 -24.11
N PRO A 485 -9.18 23.80 -23.42
CA PRO A 485 -10.14 24.84 -23.76
C PRO A 485 -9.50 26.20 -23.47
N GLY A 486 -9.53 27.05 -24.48
CA GLY A 486 -8.90 28.36 -24.48
C GLY A 486 -9.38 29.32 -23.39
N ALA A 487 -8.49 30.27 -23.10
CA ALA A 487 -8.67 31.39 -22.21
C ALA A 487 -9.84 32.32 -22.59
N SER A 488 -10.62 32.73 -21.58
CA SER A 488 -11.04 34.13 -21.26
C SER A 488 -12.41 34.18 -20.55
N PRO A 489 -12.78 35.26 -19.82
CA PRO A 489 -11.98 36.31 -19.18
C PRO A 489 -12.33 36.50 -17.69
N ALA A 490 -11.52 37.33 -17.03
CA ALA A 490 -11.59 37.77 -15.64
C ALA A 490 -12.93 38.41 -15.21
N LEU A 491 -13.28 38.21 -13.94
CA LEU A 491 -14.16 39.05 -13.13
C LEU A 491 -13.57 39.19 -11.71
N PRO A 492 -13.85 40.29 -10.99
CA PRO A 492 -12.83 41.05 -10.27
C PRO A 492 -12.60 40.60 -8.82
N VAL A 493 -11.33 40.75 -8.40
CA VAL A 493 -10.91 40.74 -7.01
C VAL A 493 -11.43 41.99 -6.31
N ALA A 494 -12.24 41.81 -5.27
CA ALA A 494 -12.53 42.84 -4.28
C ALA A 494 -11.59 42.66 -3.08
N SER A 495 -10.76 43.66 -2.85
CA SER A 495 -9.88 43.79 -1.69
C SER A 495 -10.68 43.93 -0.40
N PRO A 496 -10.22 43.39 0.74
CA PRO A 496 -10.83 43.65 2.04
C PRO A 496 -10.27 44.95 2.63
N GLU A 497 -11.15 45.90 2.95
CA GLU A 497 -10.85 47.03 3.82
C GLU A 497 -11.08 46.65 5.30
N THR A 498 -10.08 47.03 6.09
CA THR A 498 -9.98 47.23 7.54
C THR A 498 -11.25 47.64 8.30
N ALA A 499 -11.44 47.02 9.47
CA ALA A 499 -11.86 47.71 10.70
C ALA A 499 -11.37 46.93 11.94
N GLU A 500 -10.75 47.67 12.86
CA GLU A 500 -10.16 47.29 14.14
C GLU A 500 -11.22 46.89 15.18
N GLU A 501 -10.90 45.98 16.12
CA GLU A 501 -11.00 46.24 17.56
C GLU A 501 -10.38 45.11 18.41
N GLN A 502 -9.86 45.52 19.57
CA GLN A 502 -8.84 44.89 20.40
C GLN A 502 -9.36 43.79 21.36
N PRO A 503 -8.49 42.89 21.85
CA PRO A 503 -8.80 41.98 22.96
C PRO A 503 -8.37 42.58 24.31
N GLU A 504 -9.30 42.65 25.27
CA GLU A 504 -9.00 42.93 26.68
C GLU A 504 -8.93 41.65 27.53
N THR A 505 -7.77 41.45 28.14
CA THR A 505 -7.51 40.63 29.35
C THR A 505 -8.15 41.24 30.61
N PRO A 506 -8.49 40.41 31.61
CA PRO A 506 -7.87 40.56 32.93
C PRO A 506 -7.52 39.19 33.57
N ALA A 507 -6.28 38.95 34.00
CA ALA A 507 -5.62 39.36 35.24
C ALA A 507 -5.86 38.41 36.44
N GLU A 508 -4.74 37.88 36.94
CA GLU A 508 -4.57 37.05 38.14
C GLU A 508 -5.01 37.77 39.42
N GLN A 509 -5.64 37.04 40.35
CA GLN A 509 -5.46 37.26 41.79
C GLN A 509 -5.45 35.93 42.57
N SER A 510 -4.33 35.71 43.24
CA SER A 510 -4.07 34.71 44.26
C SER A 510 -4.90 34.98 45.52
N GLN A 511 -5.49 33.94 46.11
CA GLN A 511 -5.76 33.86 47.55
C GLN A 511 -6.12 32.43 48.01
N THR A 512 -5.48 31.99 49.08
CA THR A 512 -5.82 30.87 49.97
C THR A 512 -5.23 31.22 51.35
N PRO A 513 -5.60 30.59 52.49
CA PRO A 513 -6.78 29.79 52.83
C PRO A 513 -7.47 30.27 54.15
N ALA A 514 -8.67 29.78 54.46
CA ALA A 514 -9.16 29.73 55.84
C ALA A 514 -10.08 28.52 56.07
N GLU A 515 -9.80 27.80 57.17
CA GLU A 515 -10.48 26.59 57.64
C GLU A 515 -11.93 26.85 58.08
N SER A 516 -12.81 25.89 57.81
CA SER A 516 -13.92 25.52 58.71
C SER A 516 -14.29 24.06 58.45
N THR A 517 -14.09 23.22 59.45
CA THR A 517 -14.64 21.86 59.58
C THR A 517 -16.16 21.88 59.71
N GLU A 518 -16.88 21.05 58.93
CA GLU A 518 -18.02 20.24 59.42
C GLU A 518 -18.55 19.23 58.37
N THR A 519 -18.48 17.95 58.75
CA THR A 519 -19.35 16.79 58.43
C THR A 519 -19.68 16.36 56.98
N ALA A 520 -19.33 15.10 56.69
CA ALA A 520 -19.56 14.37 55.45
C ALA A 520 -21.03 14.02 55.17
N PRO A 521 -21.43 14.03 53.89
CA PRO A 521 -22.39 13.07 53.32
C PRO A 521 -21.71 12.15 52.29
N ASP A 522 -22.28 10.96 52.11
CA ASP A 522 -21.86 9.87 51.22
C ASP A 522 -21.52 10.31 49.78
N PRO A 523 -20.63 9.60 49.05
CA PRO A 523 -20.26 9.97 47.69
C PRO A 523 -21.45 9.73 46.75
N VAL A 524 -22.15 10.82 46.44
CA VAL A 524 -23.07 10.90 45.31
C VAL A 524 -22.24 10.73 44.03
N ALA A 525 -22.60 9.71 43.25
CA ALA A 525 -22.00 9.39 41.96
C ALA A 525 -21.84 10.66 41.10
N ALA A 526 -20.61 10.93 40.65
CA ALA A 526 -20.34 12.01 39.73
C ALA A 526 -21.18 11.82 38.46
N ALA A 527 -22.04 12.79 38.15
CA ALA A 527 -22.82 12.80 36.92
C ALA A 527 -21.86 12.79 35.71
N PRO A 528 -22.17 12.02 34.64
CA PRO A 528 -21.34 12.01 33.44
C PRO A 528 -21.35 13.40 32.75
N PRO A 529 -20.25 13.82 32.11
CA PRO A 529 -20.19 15.04 31.30
C PRO A 529 -21.14 14.97 30.09
N ASP A 530 -21.39 16.11 29.42
CA ASP A 530 -22.32 16.19 28.28
C ASP A 530 -21.94 15.23 27.13
N GLY A 531 -22.80 14.24 26.84
CA GLY A 531 -22.60 13.23 25.79
C GLY A 531 -23.33 11.91 26.09
N VAL A 532 -23.36 10.98 25.11
CA VAL A 532 -23.91 9.63 25.31
C VAL A 532 -22.77 8.68 25.65
N TYR A 533 -22.79 8.11 26.85
CA TYR A 533 -21.74 7.26 27.38
C TYR A 533 -22.24 5.87 27.73
N LEU A 534 -21.35 4.87 27.60
CA LEU A 534 -21.57 3.50 28.01
C LEU A 534 -20.66 3.16 29.19
N ARG A 535 -21.21 2.48 30.19
CA ARG A 535 -20.48 2.07 31.39
C ARG A 535 -19.71 0.80 31.08
N VAL A 536 -18.39 0.90 31.03
CA VAL A 536 -17.52 -0.21 30.62
C VAL A 536 -16.93 -0.96 31.82
N GLY A 537 -16.84 -0.30 32.97
CA GLY A 537 -16.24 -0.91 34.15
C GLY A 537 -16.22 -0.01 35.36
N VAL A 538 -15.52 -0.48 36.37
CA VAL A 538 -15.17 0.26 37.57
C VAL A 538 -13.65 0.19 37.73
N ASP A 539 -13.02 1.33 38.00
CA ASP A 539 -11.58 1.42 38.24
C ASP A 539 -11.18 0.51 39.41
N PHE A 540 -10.11 -0.26 39.22
CA PHE A 540 -9.71 -1.27 40.18
C PHE A 540 -9.18 -0.66 41.48
N ASP A 541 -8.55 0.51 41.41
CA ASP A 541 -7.90 1.16 42.56
C ASP A 541 -8.83 2.18 43.24
N GLN A 542 -9.60 2.92 42.45
CA GLN A 542 -10.41 4.05 42.94
C GLN A 542 -11.91 3.72 43.10
N ALA A 543 -12.36 2.57 42.57
CA ALA A 543 -13.77 2.18 42.54
C ALA A 543 -14.71 3.16 41.80
N ASP A 544 -14.15 4.07 41.00
CA ASP A 544 -14.91 5.00 40.18
C ASP A 544 -15.46 4.31 38.91
N PRO A 545 -16.70 4.61 38.49
CA PRO A 545 -17.24 4.11 37.23
C PRO A 545 -16.44 4.65 36.04
N ILE A 546 -16.12 3.76 35.10
CA ILE A 546 -15.43 4.09 33.85
C ILE A 546 -16.47 4.13 32.74
N TYR A 547 -16.55 5.30 32.10
CA TYR A 547 -17.42 5.56 30.97
C TYR A 547 -16.61 5.68 29.68
N LEU A 548 -17.15 5.14 28.60
CA LEU A 548 -16.64 5.31 27.24
C LEU A 548 -17.71 6.03 26.43
N GLU A 549 -17.31 7.06 25.68
CA GLU A 549 -18.24 7.79 24.82
C GLU A 549 -18.69 6.90 23.65
N LEU A 550 -19.99 6.88 23.35
CA LEU A 550 -20.54 6.05 22.28
C LEU A 550 -19.90 6.38 20.91
N ALA A 551 -19.59 7.67 20.66
CA ALA A 551 -18.93 8.11 19.44
C ALA A 551 -17.47 7.62 19.32
N ALA A 552 -16.80 7.31 20.44
CA ALA A 552 -15.44 6.77 20.41
C ALA A 552 -15.39 5.38 19.76
N LEU A 553 -16.49 4.61 19.79
CA LEU A 553 -16.58 3.30 19.14
C LEU A 553 -16.47 3.36 17.61
N ARG A 554 -16.68 4.54 16.99
CA ARG A 554 -16.40 4.76 15.55
C ARG A 554 -14.92 4.54 15.21
N LYS A 555 -14.04 4.69 16.20
CA LYS A 555 -12.59 4.44 16.10
C LYS A 555 -12.20 3.05 16.57
N HIS A 556 -13.15 2.12 16.59
CA HIS A 556 -12.98 0.68 16.81
C HIS A 556 -12.41 0.27 18.17
N VAL A 557 -12.64 -0.99 18.52
CA VAL A 557 -12.24 -1.63 19.77
C VAL A 557 -11.44 -2.89 19.45
N ALA A 558 -10.31 -3.09 20.14
CA ALA A 558 -9.58 -4.35 20.12
C ALA A 558 -9.52 -4.98 21.52
N ILE A 559 -9.84 -6.27 21.64
CA ILE A 559 -9.85 -7.02 22.89
C ILE A 559 -8.84 -8.16 22.77
N PHE A 560 -7.81 -8.12 23.60
CA PHE A 560 -6.73 -9.09 23.67
C PHE A 560 -6.84 -9.88 24.97
N ALA A 561 -7.37 -11.09 24.90
CA ALA A 561 -7.68 -11.87 26.10
C ALA A 561 -7.71 -13.37 25.82
N GLY A 562 -7.04 -14.14 26.67
CA GLY A 562 -7.03 -15.60 26.59
C GLY A 562 -8.33 -16.23 27.09
N SER A 563 -8.44 -17.55 26.94
CA SER A 563 -9.58 -18.31 27.47
C SER A 563 -9.74 -18.12 28.99
N GLY A 564 -10.98 -17.99 29.45
CA GLY A 564 -11.33 -17.76 30.87
C GLY A 564 -11.14 -16.33 31.38
N SER A 565 -10.59 -15.42 30.57
CA SER A 565 -10.36 -14.00 30.93
C SER A 565 -11.64 -13.17 31.08
N GLY A 566 -12.77 -13.64 30.51
CA GLY A 566 -14.02 -12.88 30.43
C GLY A 566 -14.21 -12.13 29.11
N LYS A 567 -13.44 -12.48 28.07
CA LYS A 567 -13.53 -11.88 26.71
C LYS A 567 -14.96 -11.87 26.18
N THR A 568 -15.63 -13.03 26.19
CA THR A 568 -17.01 -13.18 25.72
C THR A 568 -17.99 -12.35 26.54
N VAL A 569 -17.83 -12.30 27.86
CA VAL A 569 -18.67 -11.49 28.76
C VAL A 569 -18.52 -10.00 28.42
N LEU A 570 -17.29 -9.53 28.19
CA LEU A 570 -17.03 -8.15 27.79
C LEU A 570 -17.64 -7.81 26.42
N ILE A 571 -17.51 -8.71 25.43
CA ILE A 571 -18.15 -8.53 24.11
C ILE A 571 -19.67 -8.39 24.27
N ARG A 572 -20.30 -9.30 25.02
CA ARG A 572 -21.74 -9.27 25.26
C ARG A 572 -22.16 -7.98 25.92
N ARG A 573 -21.46 -7.57 26.98
CA ARG A 573 -21.78 -6.33 27.69
C ARG A 573 -21.67 -5.10 26.78
N LEU A 574 -20.63 -5.02 25.95
CA LEU A 574 -20.49 -3.93 24.98
C LEU A 574 -21.67 -3.89 23.98
N VAL A 575 -22.08 -5.04 23.47
CA VAL A 575 -23.24 -5.15 22.55
C VAL A 575 -24.55 -4.77 23.24
N GLU A 576 -24.77 -5.25 24.46
CA GLU A 576 -25.97 -4.98 25.25
C GLU A 576 -26.12 -3.49 25.60
N GLU A 577 -25.04 -2.86 26.08
CA GLU A 577 -25.00 -1.41 26.35
C GLU A 577 -25.27 -0.58 25.10
N CYS A 578 -24.70 -0.98 23.96
CA CYS A 578 -24.96 -0.30 22.68
C CYS A 578 -26.42 -0.46 22.24
N ALA A 579 -27.00 -1.65 22.41
CA ALA A 579 -28.39 -1.93 22.05
C ALA A 579 -29.39 -1.13 22.91
N LEU A 580 -29.12 -0.98 24.21
CA LEU A 580 -29.90 -0.10 25.10
C LEU A 580 -29.91 1.36 24.62
N LEU A 581 -28.82 1.80 23.99
CA LEU A 581 -28.67 3.12 23.38
C LEU A 581 -29.17 3.18 21.92
N GLY A 582 -29.86 2.15 21.43
CA GLY A 582 -30.45 2.10 20.09
C GLY A 582 -29.47 1.79 18.96
N VAL A 583 -28.29 1.24 19.27
CA VAL A 583 -27.30 0.84 18.26
C VAL A 583 -27.44 -0.64 17.95
N SER A 584 -27.78 -0.94 16.69
CA SER A 584 -27.81 -2.30 16.17
C SER A 584 -26.42 -2.89 15.92
N ALA A 585 -26.30 -4.20 16.02
CA ALA A 585 -25.04 -4.92 15.88
C ALA A 585 -25.18 -6.17 14.99
N ILE A 586 -24.15 -6.41 14.16
CA ILE A 586 -23.88 -7.69 13.51
C ILE A 586 -22.77 -8.37 14.31
N VAL A 587 -23.01 -9.59 14.77
CA VAL A 587 -22.10 -10.35 15.62
C VAL A 587 -21.69 -11.64 14.92
N LEU A 588 -20.41 -11.78 14.60
CA LEU A 588 -19.86 -13.01 14.02
C LEU A 588 -19.46 -13.97 15.14
N ASP A 589 -20.09 -15.14 15.17
CA ASP A 589 -19.97 -16.12 16.25
C ASP A 589 -19.37 -17.45 15.74
N PRO A 590 -18.04 -17.57 15.69
CA PRO A 590 -17.38 -18.81 15.24
C PRO A 590 -17.51 -19.97 16.24
N ASN A 591 -17.75 -19.67 17.53
CA ASN A 591 -17.70 -20.65 18.62
C ASN A 591 -19.07 -20.94 19.26
N ASN A 592 -20.16 -20.30 18.79
CA ASN A 592 -21.52 -20.41 19.33
C ASN A 592 -21.67 -19.89 20.77
N ASP A 593 -20.78 -18.98 21.16
CA ASP A 593 -20.75 -18.38 22.48
C ASP A 593 -21.62 -17.13 22.57
N LEU A 594 -21.96 -16.49 21.44
CA LEU A 594 -22.71 -15.24 21.38
C LEU A 594 -24.18 -15.46 20.98
N ALA A 595 -24.54 -16.66 20.49
CA ALA A 595 -25.91 -17.08 20.21
C ALA A 595 -26.86 -17.09 21.43
N ARG A 596 -26.38 -16.83 22.65
CA ARG A 596 -27.21 -16.65 23.87
C ARG A 596 -27.46 -15.19 24.24
N LEU A 597 -27.12 -14.22 23.38
CA LEU A 597 -27.43 -12.81 23.63
C LEU A 597 -28.94 -12.57 23.87
N GLY A 598 -29.81 -13.45 23.34
CA GLY A 598 -31.26 -13.41 23.58
C GLY A 598 -31.74 -14.20 24.81
N ASP A 599 -30.86 -14.84 25.59
CA ASP A 599 -31.26 -15.62 26.76
C ASP A 599 -31.23 -14.76 28.03
N ALA A 600 -32.36 -14.62 28.71
CA ALA A 600 -32.39 -14.04 30.05
C ALA A 600 -31.75 -14.98 31.08
N TRP A 601 -31.13 -14.41 32.11
CA TRP A 601 -30.69 -15.19 33.27
C TRP A 601 -31.89 -15.85 33.97
N PRO A 602 -31.78 -17.12 34.41
CA PRO A 602 -32.84 -17.77 35.17
C PRO A 602 -33.12 -17.09 36.52
N ASP A 603 -32.07 -16.65 37.20
CA ASP A 603 -32.09 -15.94 38.47
C ASP A 603 -31.14 -14.73 38.38
N GLU A 604 -31.40 -13.68 39.17
CA GLU A 604 -30.55 -12.50 39.22
C GLU A 604 -29.12 -12.86 39.64
N PRO A 605 -28.10 -12.61 38.80
CA PRO A 605 -26.71 -12.91 39.14
C PRO A 605 -26.23 -12.11 40.35
N PRO A 606 -25.58 -12.74 41.35
CA PRO A 606 -25.09 -12.03 42.53
C PRO A 606 -23.97 -11.01 42.23
N ALA A 607 -23.40 -11.05 41.02
CA ALA A 607 -22.37 -10.12 40.57
C ALA A 607 -22.95 -8.86 39.89
N TRP A 608 -24.26 -8.78 39.68
CA TRP A 608 -24.93 -7.58 39.19
C TRP A 608 -24.91 -6.46 40.25
N SER A 609 -24.84 -5.24 39.76
CA SER A 609 -24.85 -4.01 40.55
C SER A 609 -26.20 -3.29 40.42
N GLY A 610 -26.44 -2.28 41.27
CA GLY A 610 -27.69 -1.50 41.21
C GLY A 610 -27.93 -0.92 39.81
N GLY A 611 -29.06 -1.30 39.21
CA GLY A 611 -29.47 -0.91 37.85
C GLY A 611 -29.28 -1.97 36.76
N ASP A 612 -28.49 -3.03 36.99
CA ASP A 612 -28.28 -4.08 35.98
C ASP A 612 -29.55 -4.93 35.73
N ALA A 613 -30.36 -5.16 36.76
CA ALA A 613 -31.64 -5.87 36.61
C ALA A 613 -32.64 -5.08 35.75
N ASP A 614 -32.75 -3.76 35.97
CA ASP A 614 -33.59 -2.88 35.16
C ASP A 614 -33.07 -2.78 33.72
N ALA A 615 -31.75 -2.67 33.55
CA ALA A 615 -31.11 -2.66 32.25
C ALA A 615 -31.33 -3.99 31.49
N ALA A 616 -31.27 -5.14 32.18
CA ALA A 616 -31.57 -6.43 31.57
C ALA A 616 -33.03 -6.51 31.11
N ALA A 617 -33.97 -6.08 31.95
CA ALA A 617 -35.39 -6.03 31.58
C ALA A 617 -35.64 -5.13 30.36
N ASP A 618 -35.06 -3.91 30.36
CA ASP A 618 -35.16 -2.98 29.23
C ASP A 618 -34.47 -3.55 27.97
N TYR A 619 -33.32 -4.23 28.10
CA TYR A 619 -32.64 -4.87 26.98
C TYR A 619 -33.55 -5.89 26.29
N PHE A 620 -34.16 -6.82 27.03
CA PHE A 620 -35.03 -7.84 26.43
C PHE A 620 -36.37 -7.27 25.90
N ASP A 621 -36.89 -6.20 26.50
CA ASP A 621 -38.11 -5.55 26.01
C ASP A 621 -37.86 -4.71 24.75
N SER A 622 -36.73 -4.00 24.69
CA SER A 622 -36.44 -3.03 23.63
C SER A 622 -35.54 -3.55 22.51
N THR A 623 -34.83 -4.65 22.71
CA THR A 623 -33.89 -5.21 21.71
C THR A 623 -34.47 -6.48 21.09
N GLU A 624 -34.23 -6.63 19.79
CA GLU A 624 -34.47 -7.86 19.07
C GLU A 624 -33.15 -8.58 18.84
N VAL A 625 -33.04 -9.84 19.28
CA VAL A 625 -31.89 -10.70 18.99
C VAL A 625 -32.31 -11.76 17.98
N VAL A 626 -31.62 -11.83 16.84
CA VAL A 626 -31.89 -12.81 15.77
C VAL A 626 -30.64 -13.64 15.52
N ILE A 627 -30.80 -14.97 15.50
CA ILE A 627 -29.71 -15.90 15.17
C ILE A 627 -29.85 -16.31 13.71
N TRP A 628 -28.79 -16.10 12.95
CA TRP A 628 -28.66 -16.46 11.54
C TRP A 628 -27.71 -17.64 11.39
N THR A 629 -28.10 -18.61 10.56
CA THR A 629 -27.33 -19.84 10.31
C THR A 629 -27.05 -20.02 8.82
N PRO A 630 -26.08 -19.27 8.24
CA PRO A 630 -25.69 -19.42 6.84
C PRO A 630 -25.38 -20.88 6.50
N GLY A 631 -25.94 -21.39 5.40
CA GLY A 631 -25.73 -22.78 4.96
C GLY A 631 -26.52 -23.85 5.74
N ARG A 632 -27.42 -23.48 6.66
CA ARG A 632 -28.35 -24.41 7.33
C ARG A 632 -29.81 -23.99 7.13
N GLU A 633 -30.52 -24.75 6.31
CA GLU A 633 -31.94 -24.52 6.02
C GLU A 633 -32.87 -24.84 7.21
N SER A 634 -32.46 -25.75 8.10
CA SER A 634 -33.24 -26.15 9.27
C SER A 634 -33.25 -25.11 10.40
N GLY A 635 -32.48 -24.02 10.26
CA GLY A 635 -32.48 -22.88 11.17
C GLY A 635 -33.01 -21.65 10.43
N ARG A 636 -32.29 -20.52 10.55
CA ARG A 636 -32.56 -19.30 9.77
C ARG A 636 -31.47 -19.10 8.71
N PRO A 637 -31.61 -19.71 7.52
CA PRO A 637 -30.59 -19.63 6.50
C PRO A 637 -30.38 -18.19 6.04
N LEU A 638 -29.10 -17.82 5.92
CA LEU A 638 -28.66 -16.53 5.40
C LEU A 638 -27.84 -16.77 4.14
N THR A 639 -28.21 -16.10 3.04
CA THR A 639 -27.65 -16.31 1.70
C THR A 639 -27.40 -14.98 1.01
N PHE A 640 -26.48 -14.94 0.06
CA PHE A 640 -26.29 -13.78 -0.80
C PHE A 640 -27.23 -13.90 -1.99
N GLN A 641 -28.25 -13.03 -2.05
CA GLN A 641 -29.15 -12.92 -3.18
C GLN A 641 -28.49 -12.03 -4.24
N PRO A 642 -28.12 -12.56 -5.42
CA PRO A 642 -27.44 -11.77 -6.46
C PRO A 642 -28.38 -10.85 -7.24
N LEU A 643 -29.68 -10.96 -7.02
CA LEU A 643 -30.69 -10.13 -7.66
C LEU A 643 -31.23 -9.11 -6.65
N PRO A 644 -31.37 -7.83 -7.04
CA PRO A 644 -32.06 -6.84 -6.25
C PRO A 644 -33.59 -7.07 -6.29
N GLU A 645 -34.29 -6.43 -5.35
CA GLU A 645 -35.75 -6.34 -5.37
C GLU A 645 -36.22 -5.40 -6.50
N PHE A 646 -36.49 -5.95 -7.67
CA PHE A 646 -37.01 -5.18 -8.81
C PHE A 646 -38.40 -4.62 -8.58
N SER A 647 -39.16 -5.17 -7.63
CA SER A 647 -40.56 -4.80 -7.35
C SER A 647 -40.70 -3.33 -6.92
N GLY A 648 -39.79 -2.83 -6.09
CA GLY A 648 -39.81 -1.46 -5.56
C GLY A 648 -39.32 -0.40 -6.54
N VAL A 649 -38.52 -0.79 -7.55
CA VAL A 649 -37.90 0.13 -8.52
C VAL A 649 -38.52 0.02 -9.92
N ARG A 650 -39.51 -0.86 -10.11
CA ARG A 650 -40.08 -1.18 -11.44
C ARG A 650 -40.65 0.03 -12.18
N ASP A 651 -41.21 0.97 -11.44
CA ASP A 651 -41.91 2.14 -11.98
C ASP A 651 -40.97 3.34 -12.25
N ASP A 652 -39.72 3.29 -11.75
CA ASP A 652 -38.68 4.29 -12.01
C ASP A 652 -37.70 3.75 -13.08
N PRO A 653 -37.67 4.32 -14.30
CA PRO A 653 -36.81 3.82 -15.37
C PRO A 653 -35.31 3.86 -15.07
N ASP A 654 -34.86 4.83 -14.29
CA ASP A 654 -33.44 5.04 -13.98
C ASP A 654 -33.01 4.11 -12.84
N GLU A 655 -33.78 4.05 -11.75
CA GLU A 655 -33.53 3.09 -10.66
C GLU A 655 -33.66 1.64 -11.12
N PHE A 656 -34.62 1.34 -12.02
CA PHE A 656 -34.76 0.01 -12.62
C PHE A 656 -33.54 -0.36 -13.46
N SER A 657 -33.02 0.58 -14.26
CA SER A 657 -31.84 0.32 -15.10
C SER A 657 -30.60 0.09 -14.24
N GLN A 658 -30.40 0.89 -13.18
CA GLN A 658 -29.33 0.68 -12.20
C GLN A 658 -29.44 -0.68 -11.48
N ALA A 659 -30.65 -1.10 -11.10
CA ALA A 659 -30.88 -2.41 -10.51
C ALA A 659 -30.54 -3.56 -11.48
N VAL A 660 -30.84 -3.40 -12.77
CA VAL A 660 -30.47 -4.38 -13.80
C VAL A 660 -28.95 -4.45 -13.97
N ASP A 661 -28.26 -3.32 -14.05
CA ASP A 661 -26.79 -3.31 -14.18
C ASP A 661 -26.09 -3.89 -12.95
N SER A 662 -26.56 -3.54 -11.74
CA SER A 662 -26.09 -4.16 -10.49
C SER A 662 -26.23 -5.69 -10.49
N ALA A 663 -27.35 -6.20 -11.01
CA ALA A 663 -27.57 -7.65 -11.13
C ALA A 663 -26.66 -8.30 -12.19
N VAL A 664 -26.40 -7.62 -13.31
CA VAL A 664 -25.46 -8.09 -14.35
C VAL A 664 -24.06 -8.21 -13.76
N ASP A 665 -23.61 -7.20 -13.01
CA ASP A 665 -22.26 -7.16 -12.44
C ASP A 665 -22.07 -8.22 -11.35
N ALA A 666 -23.10 -8.47 -10.53
CA ALA A 666 -23.09 -9.54 -9.54
C ALA A 666 -23.02 -10.94 -10.18
N LEU A 667 -23.67 -11.14 -11.33
CA LEU A 667 -23.81 -12.45 -11.98
C LEU A 667 -22.72 -12.75 -13.01
N ALA A 668 -22.16 -11.75 -13.70
CA ALA A 668 -21.24 -11.93 -14.81
C ALA A 668 -19.98 -12.76 -14.47
N PRO A 669 -19.34 -12.62 -13.30
CA PRO A 669 -18.21 -13.47 -12.91
C PRO A 669 -18.62 -14.93 -12.73
N ARG A 670 -19.78 -15.19 -12.12
CA ARG A 670 -20.30 -16.54 -11.87
C ARG A 670 -20.82 -17.21 -13.14
N ALA A 671 -21.33 -16.40 -14.06
CA ALA A 671 -21.73 -16.83 -15.40
C ALA A 671 -20.55 -16.95 -16.40
N LYS A 672 -19.30 -16.66 -15.97
CA LYS A 672 -18.08 -16.69 -16.80
C LYS A 672 -18.10 -15.77 -18.02
N VAL A 673 -18.73 -14.61 -17.87
CA VAL A 673 -18.85 -13.59 -18.93
C VAL A 673 -18.27 -12.23 -18.55
N ALA A 674 -17.49 -12.15 -17.47
CA ALA A 674 -16.81 -10.92 -17.04
C ALA A 674 -15.59 -10.52 -17.91
N ALA A 675 -15.13 -11.39 -18.82
CA ALA A 675 -13.95 -11.11 -19.66
C ALA A 675 -14.29 -10.18 -20.85
N THR A 676 -13.29 -9.51 -21.41
CA THR A 676 -13.43 -8.60 -22.57
C THR A 676 -13.50 -9.31 -23.94
N THR A 677 -13.67 -10.64 -23.96
CA THR A 677 -13.75 -11.40 -25.22
C THR A 677 -15.08 -11.17 -25.93
N ALA A 678 -15.11 -11.27 -27.27
CA ALA A 678 -16.35 -11.11 -28.04
C ALA A 678 -17.47 -12.09 -27.63
N LYS A 679 -17.12 -13.31 -27.18
CA LYS A 679 -18.09 -14.28 -26.64
C LYS A 679 -18.67 -13.79 -25.32
N ALA A 680 -17.83 -13.29 -24.41
CA ALA A 680 -18.24 -12.79 -23.11
C ALA A 680 -19.08 -11.51 -23.21
N MET A 681 -18.73 -10.57 -24.09
CA MET A 681 -19.54 -9.36 -24.35
C MET A 681 -20.95 -9.71 -24.85
N ARG A 682 -21.07 -10.68 -25.77
CA ARG A 682 -22.38 -11.17 -26.22
C ARG A 682 -23.15 -11.86 -25.09
N GLY A 683 -22.46 -12.62 -24.25
CA GLY A 683 -23.03 -13.23 -23.04
C GLY A 683 -23.59 -12.20 -22.06
N GLN A 684 -22.84 -11.14 -21.74
CA GLN A 684 -23.31 -10.04 -20.91
C GLN A 684 -24.53 -9.33 -21.51
N ALA A 685 -24.54 -9.12 -22.83
CA ALA A 685 -25.69 -8.49 -23.50
C ALA A 685 -26.97 -9.35 -23.39
N VAL A 686 -26.87 -10.67 -23.59
CA VAL A 686 -27.99 -11.61 -23.39
C VAL A 686 -28.44 -11.64 -21.92
N LEU A 687 -27.50 -11.68 -20.98
CA LEU A 687 -27.79 -11.66 -19.54
C LEU A 687 -28.53 -10.38 -19.12
N ARG A 688 -28.07 -9.21 -19.59
CA ARG A 688 -28.72 -7.91 -19.34
C ARG A 688 -30.14 -7.85 -19.88
N GLN A 689 -30.35 -8.33 -21.11
CA GLN A 689 -31.68 -8.37 -21.74
C GLN A 689 -32.63 -9.32 -21.00
N ALA A 690 -32.14 -10.50 -20.60
CA ALA A 690 -32.91 -11.45 -19.79
C ALA A 690 -33.28 -10.88 -18.42
N LEU A 691 -32.34 -10.24 -17.72
CA LEU A 691 -32.59 -9.57 -16.44
C LEU A 691 -33.60 -8.43 -16.56
N ARG A 692 -33.51 -7.61 -17.62
CA ARG A 692 -34.47 -6.54 -17.88
C ARG A 692 -35.89 -7.08 -18.11
N HIS A 693 -36.02 -8.20 -18.81
CA HIS A 693 -37.29 -8.88 -18.99
C HIS A 693 -37.78 -9.48 -17.65
N TYR A 694 -36.91 -10.19 -16.94
CA TYR A 694 -37.21 -10.82 -15.67
C TYR A 694 -37.68 -9.81 -14.62
N GLY A 695 -36.95 -8.71 -14.42
CA GLY A 695 -37.31 -7.69 -13.43
C GLY A 695 -38.66 -6.99 -13.70
N ARG A 696 -39.08 -6.90 -14.97
CA ARG A 696 -40.38 -6.31 -15.36
C ARG A 696 -41.57 -7.23 -15.15
N TYR A 697 -41.39 -8.53 -15.38
CA TYR A 697 -42.52 -9.48 -15.45
C TYR A 697 -42.54 -10.52 -14.34
N ALA A 698 -41.42 -10.77 -13.66
CA ALA A 698 -41.38 -11.67 -12.52
C ALA A 698 -42.08 -11.04 -11.30
N GLY A 699 -42.91 -11.81 -10.59
CA GLY A 699 -43.56 -11.34 -9.35
C GLY A 699 -42.57 -11.19 -8.19
N SER A 700 -41.69 -12.18 -8.03
CA SER A 700 -40.57 -12.19 -7.07
C SER A 700 -39.32 -12.60 -7.83
N ALA A 701 -38.28 -11.77 -7.77
CA ALA A 701 -37.04 -12.02 -8.48
C ALA A 701 -36.08 -12.82 -7.62
N ASN A 702 -35.89 -14.09 -7.98
CA ASN A 702 -34.85 -14.95 -7.39
C ASN A 702 -33.98 -15.58 -8.49
N LEU A 703 -32.79 -16.05 -8.10
CA LEU A 703 -31.82 -16.62 -9.04
C LEU A 703 -32.38 -17.86 -9.76
N GLY A 704 -33.15 -18.69 -9.07
CA GLY A 704 -33.75 -19.90 -9.66
C GLY A 704 -34.67 -19.57 -10.85
N GLY A 705 -35.59 -18.62 -10.67
CA GLY A 705 -36.48 -18.21 -11.76
C GLY A 705 -35.76 -17.50 -12.90
N LEU A 706 -34.63 -16.83 -12.65
CA LEU A 706 -33.78 -16.31 -13.71
C LEU A 706 -33.08 -17.43 -14.49
N ILE A 707 -32.56 -18.45 -13.80
CA ILE A 707 -31.96 -19.64 -14.42
C ILE A 707 -32.99 -20.35 -15.30
N ASP A 708 -34.24 -20.48 -14.83
CA ASP A 708 -35.32 -21.07 -15.61
C ASP A 708 -35.67 -20.23 -16.85
N LEU A 709 -35.73 -18.90 -16.71
CA LEU A 709 -35.91 -17.98 -17.84
C LEU A 709 -34.76 -18.08 -18.85
N LEU A 710 -33.51 -18.22 -18.40
CA LEU A 710 -32.35 -18.36 -19.27
C LEU A 710 -32.33 -19.73 -19.98
N ARG A 711 -32.83 -20.78 -19.33
CA ARG A 711 -32.94 -22.13 -19.91
C ARG A 711 -33.98 -22.19 -21.02
N ASP A 712 -35.07 -21.43 -20.89
CA ASP A 712 -36.14 -21.31 -21.88
C ASP A 712 -36.42 -19.84 -22.20
N LEU A 713 -35.48 -19.18 -22.87
CA LEU A 713 -35.55 -17.75 -23.17
C LEU A 713 -36.65 -17.46 -24.22
N PRO A 714 -37.70 -16.69 -23.89
CA PRO A 714 -38.78 -16.41 -24.83
C PRO A 714 -38.33 -15.63 -26.08
N ASP A 715 -38.99 -15.92 -27.20
CA ASP A 715 -38.78 -15.20 -28.46
C ASP A 715 -39.03 -13.69 -28.28
N GLY A 716 -38.08 -12.87 -28.74
CA GLY A 716 -38.16 -11.40 -28.66
C GLY A 716 -37.57 -10.78 -27.38
N VAL A 717 -37.08 -11.57 -26.42
CA VAL A 717 -36.32 -11.04 -25.27
C VAL A 717 -34.93 -10.53 -25.68
N SER A 718 -34.30 -11.23 -26.64
CA SER A 718 -33.02 -10.85 -27.21
C SER A 718 -33.06 -10.95 -28.74
N GLU A 719 -32.62 -9.88 -29.42
CA GLU A 719 -32.50 -9.84 -30.89
C GLU A 719 -31.14 -10.37 -31.39
N LEU A 720 -30.27 -10.82 -30.48
CA LEU A 720 -28.95 -11.31 -30.84
C LEU A 720 -29.03 -12.69 -31.51
N ALA A 721 -28.28 -12.85 -32.60
CA ALA A 721 -28.18 -14.14 -33.28
C ALA A 721 -27.58 -15.20 -32.34
N GLY A 722 -28.32 -16.29 -32.11
CA GLY A 722 -27.92 -17.37 -31.21
C GLY A 722 -28.17 -17.09 -29.72
N ALA A 723 -28.98 -16.09 -29.38
CA ALA A 723 -29.27 -15.73 -27.98
C ALA A 723 -29.75 -16.91 -27.13
N ALA A 724 -30.63 -17.77 -27.65
CA ALA A 724 -31.14 -18.94 -26.92
C ALA A 724 -30.02 -19.91 -26.49
N ALA A 725 -29.04 -20.16 -27.37
CA ALA A 725 -27.90 -21.02 -27.04
C ALA A 725 -26.97 -20.36 -26.02
N ILE A 726 -26.76 -19.04 -26.12
CA ILE A 726 -25.98 -18.27 -25.15
C ILE A 726 -26.67 -18.26 -23.78
N ALA A 727 -27.99 -18.09 -23.75
CA ALA A 727 -28.79 -18.10 -22.53
C ALA A 727 -28.76 -19.47 -21.84
N ALA A 728 -28.86 -20.56 -22.60
CA ALA A 728 -28.69 -21.91 -22.07
C ALA A 728 -27.28 -22.11 -21.45
N ASP A 729 -26.21 -21.68 -22.14
CA ASP A 729 -24.84 -21.71 -21.59
C ASP A 729 -24.72 -20.89 -20.29
N LEU A 730 -25.38 -19.72 -20.21
CA LEU A 730 -25.42 -18.89 -19.00
C LEU A 730 -26.17 -19.59 -17.85
N ALA A 731 -27.33 -20.20 -18.15
CA ALA A 731 -28.12 -20.95 -17.18
C ALA A 731 -27.31 -22.10 -16.57
N GLU A 732 -26.61 -22.88 -17.39
CA GLU A 732 -25.77 -23.99 -16.93
C GLU A 732 -24.60 -23.50 -16.05
N ASN A 733 -23.94 -22.40 -16.42
CA ASN A 733 -22.86 -21.85 -15.59
C ASN A 733 -23.36 -21.30 -14.25
N LEU A 734 -24.50 -20.60 -14.25
CA LEU A 734 -25.10 -20.07 -13.03
C LEU A 734 -25.63 -21.19 -12.11
N GLU A 735 -26.24 -22.24 -12.68
CA GLU A 735 -26.68 -23.40 -11.92
C GLU A 735 -25.48 -24.17 -11.34
N ALA A 736 -24.41 -24.35 -12.11
CA ALA A 736 -23.17 -24.92 -11.59
C ALA A 736 -22.56 -24.07 -10.46
N ALA A 737 -22.62 -22.73 -10.56
CA ALA A 737 -22.16 -21.84 -9.50
C ALA A 737 -23.02 -21.99 -8.23
N ARG A 738 -24.35 -22.07 -8.37
CA ARG A 738 -25.31 -22.29 -7.28
C ARG A 738 -25.11 -23.64 -6.58
N ILE A 739 -24.85 -24.70 -7.34
CA ILE A 739 -24.57 -26.04 -6.80
C ILE A 739 -23.25 -26.06 -6.01
N ASN A 740 -22.20 -25.43 -6.54
CA ASN A 740 -20.88 -25.41 -5.90
C ASN A 740 -20.80 -24.44 -4.71
N ASP A 741 -21.69 -23.44 -4.65
CA ASP A 741 -21.72 -22.42 -3.62
C ASP A 741 -23.15 -22.22 -3.09
N PRO A 742 -23.60 -23.03 -2.11
CA PRO A 742 -24.96 -22.95 -1.56
C PRO A 742 -25.36 -21.59 -0.97
N LEU A 743 -24.38 -20.71 -0.70
CA LEU A 743 -24.61 -19.35 -0.22
C LEU A 743 -24.97 -18.38 -1.36
N PHE A 744 -24.76 -18.75 -2.62
CA PHE A 744 -25.05 -17.93 -3.79
C PHE A 744 -26.44 -18.27 -4.34
N GLY A 745 -27.42 -17.38 -4.13
CA GLY A 745 -28.80 -17.59 -4.58
C GLY A 745 -29.46 -18.85 -4.01
N GLY A 746 -29.05 -19.26 -2.80
CA GLY A 746 -29.67 -20.34 -2.04
C GLY A 746 -31.03 -19.94 -1.45
N ALA A 747 -31.73 -20.90 -0.86
CA ALA A 747 -32.96 -20.64 -0.12
C ALA A 747 -32.64 -19.99 1.24
N GLY A 748 -33.29 -18.88 1.56
CA GLY A 748 -33.14 -18.18 2.84
C GLY A 748 -33.21 -16.66 2.72
N GLU A 749 -33.00 -15.99 3.84
CA GLU A 749 -32.99 -14.53 3.90
C GLU A 749 -31.73 -13.98 3.21
N SER A 750 -31.84 -12.78 2.63
CA SER A 750 -30.69 -12.09 2.06
C SER A 750 -29.74 -11.63 3.18
N ALA A 751 -28.44 -11.82 2.99
CA ALA A 751 -27.36 -11.28 3.82
C ALA A 751 -27.18 -9.76 3.61
N ASP A 752 -28.30 -9.04 3.51
CA ASP A 752 -28.33 -7.59 3.34
C ASP A 752 -28.13 -6.90 4.71
N PRO A 753 -27.14 -6.00 4.84
CA PRO A 753 -26.93 -5.23 6.05
C PRO A 753 -28.16 -4.44 6.51
N GLY A 754 -29.02 -3.99 5.59
CA GLY A 754 -30.28 -3.33 5.92
C GLY A 754 -31.18 -4.24 6.75
N THR A 755 -31.33 -5.48 6.32
CA THR A 755 -32.04 -6.52 7.08
C THR A 755 -31.35 -6.84 8.41
N LEU A 756 -30.02 -6.94 8.42
CA LEU A 756 -29.28 -7.34 9.62
C LEU A 756 -29.21 -6.26 10.71
N LEU A 757 -29.32 -4.97 10.35
CA LEU A 757 -29.18 -3.83 11.27
C LEU A 757 -30.49 -3.10 11.56
N THR A 758 -31.56 -3.30 10.79
CA THR A 758 -32.83 -2.59 11.02
C THR A 758 -33.71 -3.35 12.00
N PRO A 759 -34.06 -2.80 13.19
CA PRO A 759 -34.94 -3.46 14.14
C PRO A 759 -36.38 -3.58 13.64
N ALA A 760 -37.10 -4.59 14.14
CA ALA A 760 -38.54 -4.71 13.95
C ALA A 760 -39.29 -3.49 14.55
N PRO A 761 -40.47 -3.11 14.01
CA PRO A 761 -41.25 -2.01 14.55
C PRO A 761 -41.51 -2.16 16.06
N GLY A 762 -41.23 -1.10 16.82
CA GLY A 762 -41.35 -1.09 18.29
C GLY A 762 -40.10 -1.50 19.06
N LYS A 763 -39.05 -2.01 18.38
CA LYS A 763 -37.74 -2.31 18.97
C LYS A 763 -36.75 -1.18 18.71
N ARG A 764 -35.89 -0.87 19.69
CA ARG A 764 -34.85 0.17 19.61
C ARG A 764 -33.62 -0.30 18.83
N ALA A 765 -33.24 -1.56 18.93
CA ALA A 765 -32.03 -2.10 18.30
C ALA A 765 -32.21 -3.56 17.83
N ARG A 766 -31.45 -3.93 16.80
CA ARG A 766 -31.32 -5.30 16.29
C ARG A 766 -29.93 -5.85 16.56
N VAL A 767 -29.84 -7.02 17.18
CA VAL A 767 -28.62 -7.78 17.36
C VAL A 767 -28.71 -9.03 16.50
N SER A 768 -28.06 -9.00 15.33
CA SER A 768 -27.98 -10.11 14.40
C SER A 768 -26.74 -10.96 14.70
N VAL A 769 -26.93 -12.11 15.33
CA VAL A 769 -25.86 -13.08 15.61
C VAL A 769 -25.74 -14.06 14.45
N ILE A 770 -24.62 -14.02 13.74
CA ILE A 770 -24.32 -14.93 12.62
C ILE A 770 -23.45 -16.07 13.13
N SER A 771 -24.04 -17.26 13.28
CA SER A 771 -23.32 -18.47 13.69
C SER A 771 -22.63 -19.14 12.51
N PHE A 772 -21.40 -19.60 12.69
CA PHE A 772 -20.65 -20.33 11.65
C PHE A 772 -20.93 -21.84 11.63
N VAL A 773 -21.97 -22.33 12.31
CA VAL A 773 -22.34 -23.75 12.38
C VAL A 773 -22.62 -24.40 11.01
N GLY A 774 -23.03 -23.59 10.02
CA GLY A 774 -23.25 -24.02 8.64
C GLY A 774 -22.11 -23.73 7.67
N LEU A 775 -20.99 -23.18 8.14
CA LEU A 775 -19.84 -22.79 7.33
C LEU A 775 -18.63 -23.69 7.64
N PRO A 776 -18.46 -24.81 6.93
CA PRO A 776 -17.36 -25.73 7.18
C PRO A 776 -16.04 -25.18 6.66
N GLY A 777 -15.04 -25.10 7.55
CA GLY A 777 -13.68 -24.68 7.21
C GLY A 777 -13.48 -23.16 7.12
N ASP A 778 -12.23 -22.72 7.26
CA ASP A 778 -11.89 -21.30 7.33
C ASP A 778 -12.10 -20.59 5.98
N ASP A 779 -11.88 -21.26 4.86
CA ASP A 779 -12.06 -20.66 3.52
C ASP A 779 -13.52 -20.23 3.27
N LYS A 780 -14.50 -21.06 3.65
CA LYS A 780 -15.92 -20.74 3.49
C LYS A 780 -16.36 -19.65 4.47
N ARG A 781 -15.84 -19.66 5.70
CA ARG A 781 -16.07 -18.59 6.70
C ARG A 781 -15.53 -17.26 6.21
N GLN A 782 -14.26 -17.23 5.78
CA GLN A 782 -13.62 -16.03 5.23
C GLN A 782 -14.31 -15.52 3.96
N SER A 783 -14.73 -16.41 3.06
CA SER A 783 -15.47 -16.01 1.86
C SER A 783 -16.82 -15.37 2.19
N PHE A 784 -17.58 -15.96 3.12
CA PHE A 784 -18.84 -15.41 3.60
C PHE A 784 -18.64 -14.04 4.26
N VAL A 785 -17.69 -13.95 5.20
CA VAL A 785 -17.41 -12.70 5.93
C VAL A 785 -16.93 -11.61 4.98
N ASN A 786 -16.07 -11.94 4.01
CA ASN A 786 -15.63 -10.99 2.99
C ASN A 786 -16.82 -10.39 2.23
N GLN A 787 -17.73 -11.23 1.74
CA GLN A 787 -18.92 -10.76 1.01
C GLN A 787 -19.83 -9.89 1.89
N LEU A 788 -20.07 -10.30 3.14
CA LEU A 788 -20.84 -9.53 4.11
C LEU A 788 -20.19 -8.17 4.41
N GLN A 789 -18.87 -8.12 4.59
CA GLN A 789 -18.14 -6.89 4.87
C GLN A 789 -18.19 -5.91 3.70
N LEU A 790 -18.11 -6.40 2.46
CA LEU A 790 -18.26 -5.57 1.25
C LEU A 790 -19.68 -5.03 1.10
N ALA A 791 -20.70 -5.87 1.35
CA ALA A 791 -22.09 -5.45 1.38
C ALA A 791 -22.32 -4.37 2.46
N LEU A 792 -21.79 -4.61 3.66
CA LEU A 792 -21.86 -3.68 4.78
C LEU A 792 -21.20 -2.34 4.46
N PHE A 793 -20.01 -2.34 3.86
CA PHE A 793 -19.33 -1.12 3.45
C PHE A 793 -20.16 -0.32 2.44
N SER A 794 -20.74 -1.00 1.44
CA SER A 794 -21.60 -0.37 0.44
C SER A 794 -22.88 0.19 1.05
N TRP A 795 -23.42 -0.49 2.07
CA TRP A 795 -24.61 -0.07 2.77
C TRP A 795 -24.36 1.16 3.66
N ILE A 796 -23.27 1.20 4.44
CA ILE A 796 -22.95 2.35 5.31
C ILE A 796 -22.58 3.61 4.52
N LYS A 797 -22.06 3.48 3.29
CA LYS A 797 -21.83 4.61 2.40
C LYS A 797 -23.14 5.30 1.99
N ARG A 798 -24.19 4.49 1.72
CA ARG A 798 -25.53 4.96 1.36
C ARG A 798 -26.35 5.39 2.57
N HIS A 799 -26.07 4.82 3.74
CA HIS A 799 -26.77 5.07 5.00
C HIS A 799 -25.78 5.49 6.10
N PRO A 800 -25.07 6.63 5.95
CA PRO A 800 -24.13 7.08 6.97
C PRO A 800 -24.86 7.39 8.28
N ALA A 801 -24.15 7.31 9.42
CA ALA A 801 -24.75 7.55 10.74
C ALA A 801 -25.40 8.93 10.88
N GLY A 802 -24.94 9.94 10.12
CA GLY A 802 -25.39 11.33 10.23
C GLY A 802 -25.07 11.88 11.62
N ASP A 803 -26.07 12.50 12.25
CA ASP A 803 -25.98 13.07 13.61
C ASP A 803 -25.96 12.02 14.73
N ARG A 804 -26.25 10.74 14.43
CA ARG A 804 -26.21 9.67 15.44
C ARG A 804 -24.78 9.43 15.89
N PRO A 805 -24.47 9.31 17.20
CA PRO A 805 -23.11 9.08 17.69
C PRO A 805 -22.50 7.79 17.12
N LEU A 806 -23.30 6.78 16.81
CA LEU A 806 -22.86 5.53 16.19
C LEU A 806 -23.98 4.96 15.31
N GLY A 807 -23.67 4.54 14.09
CA GLY A 807 -24.63 4.02 13.11
C GLY A 807 -24.89 2.51 13.22
N GLY A 808 -23.93 1.77 13.78
CA GLY A 808 -24.02 0.33 14.00
C GLY A 808 -22.68 -0.27 14.47
N LEU A 809 -22.70 -1.55 14.83
CA LEU A 809 -21.52 -2.31 15.23
C LEU A 809 -21.32 -3.56 14.36
N LEU A 810 -20.07 -3.84 14.00
CA LEU A 810 -19.64 -5.16 13.53
C LEU A 810 -18.71 -5.78 14.59
N VAL A 811 -19.10 -6.92 15.15
CA VAL A 811 -18.35 -7.64 16.18
C VAL A 811 -17.75 -8.90 15.57
N MET A 812 -16.44 -9.04 15.72
CA MET A 812 -15.66 -10.17 15.21
C MET A 812 -14.96 -10.86 16.38
N ASP A 813 -15.55 -11.96 16.88
CA ASP A 813 -14.86 -12.82 17.83
C ASP A 813 -13.88 -13.77 17.11
N GLU A 814 -12.78 -14.11 17.79
CA GLU A 814 -11.64 -14.84 17.21
C GLU A 814 -11.17 -14.24 15.88
N ALA A 815 -11.05 -12.90 15.83
CA ALA A 815 -10.81 -12.13 14.61
C ALA A 815 -9.54 -12.56 13.83
N GLN A 816 -8.56 -13.19 14.48
CA GLN A 816 -7.37 -13.73 13.81
C GLN A 816 -7.67 -14.85 12.82
N THR A 817 -8.81 -15.53 12.95
CA THR A 817 -9.26 -16.57 12.00
C THR A 817 -9.79 -15.97 10.69
N LEU A 818 -10.27 -14.73 10.75
CA LEU A 818 -10.85 -14.00 9.62
C LEU A 818 -9.85 -13.01 8.99
N ALA A 819 -9.02 -12.38 9.83
CA ALA A 819 -7.98 -11.42 9.42
C ALA A 819 -6.62 -11.76 10.05
N PRO A 820 -5.97 -12.87 9.64
CA PRO A 820 -4.69 -13.30 10.17
C PRO A 820 -3.54 -12.34 9.84
N SER A 821 -2.48 -12.36 10.65
CA SER A 821 -1.21 -11.62 10.43
C SER A 821 -0.30 -12.21 9.35
N GLY A 822 -0.64 -13.39 8.84
CA GLY A 822 0.10 -14.10 7.80
C GLY A 822 -0.29 -13.69 6.37
N PRO A 823 -0.50 -14.64 5.45
CA PRO A 823 -0.93 -14.34 4.09
C PRO A 823 -2.22 -13.50 4.06
N ILE A 824 -2.20 -12.43 3.28
CA ILE A 824 -3.36 -11.55 3.12
C ILE A 824 -4.42 -12.27 2.29
N THR A 825 -5.56 -12.59 2.90
CA THR A 825 -6.72 -13.17 2.23
C THR A 825 -7.69 -12.05 1.78
N PRO A 826 -8.65 -12.32 0.88
CA PRO A 826 -9.69 -11.36 0.54
C PRO A 826 -10.44 -10.83 1.77
N CYS A 827 -10.75 -11.71 2.73
CA CYS A 827 -11.37 -11.35 4.02
C CYS A 827 -10.49 -10.42 4.86
N THR A 828 -9.16 -10.67 4.90
CA THR A 828 -8.23 -9.73 5.55
C THR A 828 -8.32 -8.35 4.91
N ARG A 829 -8.34 -8.25 3.57
CA ARG A 829 -8.40 -6.96 2.87
C ARG A 829 -9.69 -6.18 3.16
N SER A 830 -10.86 -6.84 3.08
CA SER A 830 -12.14 -6.20 3.39
C SER A 830 -12.26 -5.81 4.86
N THR A 831 -11.69 -6.61 5.78
CA THR A 831 -11.60 -6.26 7.20
C THR A 831 -10.75 -5.00 7.41
N LEU A 832 -9.58 -4.91 6.77
CA LEU A 832 -8.69 -3.75 6.89
C LEU A 832 -9.32 -2.49 6.29
N MET A 833 -10.03 -2.61 5.16
CA MET A 833 -10.79 -1.52 4.56
C MET A 833 -11.85 -0.98 5.53
N LEU A 834 -12.62 -1.86 6.18
CA LEU A 834 -13.59 -1.42 7.19
C LEU A 834 -12.89 -0.76 8.38
N ALA A 835 -11.77 -1.32 8.85
CA ALA A 835 -11.01 -0.77 9.98
C ALA A 835 -10.40 0.61 9.70
N SER A 836 -10.06 0.94 8.45
CA SER A 836 -9.51 2.26 8.10
C SER A 836 -10.60 3.27 7.71
N GLN A 837 -11.66 2.82 7.03
CA GLN A 837 -12.62 3.72 6.40
C GLN A 837 -14.01 3.76 7.04
N ALA A 838 -14.43 2.76 7.82
CA ALA A 838 -15.81 2.71 8.28
C ALA A 838 -16.13 3.82 9.32
N ARG A 839 -15.10 4.37 9.96
CA ARG A 839 -15.18 5.50 10.90
C ARG A 839 -15.92 6.72 10.32
N LYS A 840 -15.63 7.12 9.08
CA LYS A 840 -16.28 8.29 8.43
C LYS A 840 -17.78 8.10 8.21
N TYR A 841 -18.23 6.85 8.09
CA TYR A 841 -19.63 6.50 7.90
C TYR A 841 -20.33 6.16 9.23
N GLY A 842 -19.58 6.17 10.34
CA GLY A 842 -20.10 5.96 11.69
C GLY A 842 -20.35 4.49 12.07
N LEU A 843 -19.69 3.54 11.41
CA LEU A 843 -19.73 2.13 11.83
C LEU A 843 -18.56 1.84 12.78
N GLY A 844 -18.86 1.25 13.95
CA GLY A 844 -17.85 0.75 14.88
C GLY A 844 -17.51 -0.71 14.64
N LEU A 845 -16.26 -1.09 14.93
CA LEU A 845 -15.80 -2.47 14.81
C LEU A 845 -15.23 -2.94 16.15
N VAL A 846 -15.55 -4.17 16.55
CA VAL A 846 -15.02 -4.81 17.75
C VAL A 846 -14.27 -6.06 17.33
N PHE A 847 -12.96 -6.08 17.54
CA PHE A 847 -12.09 -7.20 17.25
C PHE A 847 -11.68 -7.89 18.54
N ALA A 848 -11.98 -9.18 18.68
CA ALA A 848 -11.57 -9.93 19.85
C ALA A 848 -10.67 -11.10 19.46
N THR A 849 -9.54 -11.24 20.16
CA THR A 849 -8.56 -12.30 19.87
C THR A 849 -7.85 -12.77 21.13
N GLN A 850 -7.55 -14.06 21.17
CA GLN A 850 -6.67 -14.68 22.16
C GLN A 850 -5.19 -14.66 21.77
N ALA A 851 -4.90 -14.37 20.50
CA ALA A 851 -3.56 -14.37 19.93
C ALA A 851 -3.22 -13.00 19.32
N PRO A 852 -2.71 -12.04 20.10
CA PRO A 852 -2.46 -10.67 19.62
C PRO A 852 -1.58 -10.61 18.37
N LYS A 853 -0.52 -11.43 18.28
CA LYS A 853 0.35 -11.54 17.09
C LYS A 853 -0.27 -12.34 15.94
N GLY A 854 -1.37 -13.05 16.18
CA GLY A 854 -2.12 -13.76 15.15
C GLY A 854 -3.04 -12.85 14.35
N LEU A 855 -3.44 -11.70 14.90
CA LEU A 855 -4.26 -10.70 14.22
C LEU A 855 -3.38 -9.76 13.38
N HIS A 856 -3.88 -9.34 12.22
CA HIS A 856 -3.16 -8.39 11.36
C HIS A 856 -2.78 -7.10 12.10
N SER A 857 -1.53 -6.65 11.97
CA SER A 857 -0.93 -5.56 12.77
C SER A 857 -1.63 -4.20 12.61
N GLN A 858 -2.22 -3.95 11.44
CA GLN A 858 -2.97 -2.71 11.18
C GLN A 858 -4.30 -2.63 11.95
N ILE A 859 -4.89 -3.76 12.39
CA ILE A 859 -6.16 -3.74 13.12
C ILE A 859 -6.01 -3.08 14.50
N PRO A 860 -5.06 -3.51 15.36
CA PRO A 860 -4.76 -2.81 16.61
C PRO A 860 -4.39 -1.33 16.41
N GLY A 861 -3.68 -1.00 15.32
CA GLY A 861 -3.32 0.38 14.99
C GLY A 861 -4.51 1.29 14.73
N ASN A 862 -5.54 0.78 14.06
CA ASN A 862 -6.79 1.51 13.79
C ASN A 862 -7.78 1.48 14.96
N ALA A 863 -7.58 0.61 15.96
CA ALA A 863 -8.40 0.58 17.17
C ALA A 863 -7.88 1.59 18.21
N SER A 864 -8.66 2.66 18.42
CA SER A 864 -8.42 3.67 19.45
C SER A 864 -8.51 3.06 20.86
N THR A 865 -9.51 2.22 21.07
CA THR A 865 -9.84 1.61 22.36
C THR A 865 -9.31 0.18 22.40
N GLN A 866 -8.54 -0.16 23.43
CA GLN A 866 -7.96 -1.49 23.57
C GLN A 866 -8.18 -2.06 24.98
N PHE A 867 -8.52 -3.34 25.05
CA PHE A 867 -8.67 -4.10 26.29
C PHE A 867 -7.64 -5.22 26.33
N PHE A 868 -6.94 -5.34 27.45
CA PHE A 868 -5.97 -6.40 27.68
C PHE A 868 -6.36 -7.20 28.92
N GLY A 869 -6.85 -8.41 28.70
CA GLY A 869 -7.25 -9.34 29.76
C GLY A 869 -6.16 -10.36 30.07
N LEU A 870 -6.49 -11.35 30.90
CA LEU A 870 -5.61 -12.45 31.26
C LEU A 870 -5.02 -13.14 30.02
N LEU A 871 -3.68 -13.21 29.94
CA LEU A 871 -2.92 -13.95 28.94
C LEU A 871 -1.88 -14.84 29.62
N ASN A 872 -1.91 -16.13 29.31
CA ASN A 872 -1.07 -17.12 29.99
C ASN A 872 0.20 -17.49 29.20
N ALA A 873 0.18 -17.35 27.86
CA ALA A 873 1.31 -17.72 27.02
C ALA A 873 2.34 -16.58 26.94
N PRO A 874 3.65 -16.83 27.18
CA PRO A 874 4.69 -15.80 27.16
C PRO A 874 4.73 -14.95 25.88
N VAL A 875 4.51 -15.58 24.71
CA VAL A 875 4.50 -14.89 23.41
C VAL A 875 3.34 -13.89 23.32
N HIS A 876 2.17 -14.24 23.85
CA HIS A 876 1.00 -13.34 23.86
C HIS A 876 1.14 -12.24 24.91
N ILE A 877 1.73 -12.55 26.07
CA ILE A 877 2.06 -11.57 27.11
C ILE A 877 3.01 -10.51 26.56
N GLU A 878 4.09 -10.91 25.90
CA GLU A 878 5.06 -9.96 25.36
C GLU A 878 4.44 -9.10 24.25
N ALA A 879 3.61 -9.71 23.39
CA ALA A 879 2.87 -8.98 22.36
C ALA A 879 1.91 -7.93 22.96
N ALA A 880 1.16 -8.29 24.00
CA ALA A 880 0.26 -7.37 24.67
C ALA A 880 1.01 -6.21 25.36
N ARG A 881 2.17 -6.49 25.97
CA ARG A 881 3.04 -5.46 26.56
C ARG A 881 3.59 -4.50 25.50
N GLU A 882 4.02 -5.03 24.37
CA GLU A 882 4.49 -4.23 23.23
C GLU A 882 3.40 -3.29 22.71
N MET A 883 2.17 -3.80 22.52
CA MET A 883 1.01 -3.01 22.11
C MET A 883 0.62 -1.95 23.16
N ALA A 884 0.60 -2.31 24.45
CA ALA A 884 0.31 -1.38 25.53
C ALA A 884 1.33 -0.23 25.59
N ARG A 885 2.62 -0.53 25.43
CA ARG A 885 3.70 0.48 25.38
C ARG A 885 3.55 1.43 24.20
N PHE A 886 3.12 0.93 23.04
CA PHE A 886 2.84 1.77 21.87
C PHE A 886 1.72 2.77 22.15
N LYS A 887 0.73 2.41 22.97
CA LYS A 887 -0.35 3.30 23.45
C LYS A 887 0.04 4.15 24.67
N GLY A 888 1.31 4.15 25.08
CA GLY A 888 1.81 4.94 26.20
C GLY A 888 1.51 4.36 27.59
N GLY A 889 1.12 3.08 27.69
CA GLY A 889 0.84 2.38 28.95
C GLY A 889 1.72 1.15 29.17
N ASP A 890 1.45 0.41 30.25
CA ASP A 890 2.05 -0.90 30.52
C ASP A 890 1.02 -1.84 31.15
N VAL A 891 1.26 -3.15 31.03
CA VAL A 891 0.40 -4.24 31.55
C VAL A 891 1.25 -5.19 32.41
N PRO A 892 1.78 -4.73 33.56
CA PRO A 892 2.83 -5.41 34.31
C PRO A 892 2.43 -6.76 34.91
N ASP A 893 1.15 -6.98 35.22
CA ASP A 893 0.63 -8.19 35.85
C ASP A 893 -0.43 -8.91 34.99
N ILE A 894 -0.41 -8.73 33.67
CA ILE A 894 -1.40 -9.29 32.74
C ILE A 894 -1.61 -10.81 32.88
N SER A 895 -0.58 -11.57 33.29
CA SER A 895 -0.65 -13.01 33.51
C SER A 895 -1.28 -13.42 34.86
N ARG A 896 -1.62 -12.45 35.71
CA ARG A 896 -2.21 -12.63 37.04
C ARG A 896 -3.61 -12.01 37.17
N LEU A 897 -4.13 -11.44 36.08
CA LEU A 897 -5.48 -10.86 36.07
C LEU A 897 -6.53 -11.94 36.35
N SER A 898 -7.53 -11.59 37.16
CA SER A 898 -8.70 -12.45 37.36
C SER A 898 -9.68 -12.30 36.19
N SER A 899 -10.60 -13.26 36.04
CA SER A 899 -11.68 -13.14 35.07
C SER A 899 -12.48 -11.84 35.29
N GLY A 900 -12.80 -11.12 34.20
CA GLY A 900 -13.49 -9.83 34.27
C GLY A 900 -12.59 -8.64 34.67
N GLN A 901 -11.27 -8.85 34.79
CA GLN A 901 -10.31 -7.75 34.97
C GLN A 901 -9.55 -7.51 33.67
N PHE A 902 -9.58 -6.26 33.23
CA PHE A 902 -8.92 -5.82 32.00
C PHE A 902 -8.13 -4.56 32.27
N TYR A 903 -6.99 -4.46 31.61
CA TYR A 903 -6.40 -3.15 31.36
C TYR A 903 -7.09 -2.50 30.17
N MET A 904 -7.38 -1.21 30.31
CA MET A 904 -8.07 -0.41 29.31
C MET A 904 -7.17 0.73 28.83
N ALA A 905 -7.01 0.81 27.51
CA ALA A 905 -6.42 1.93 26.81
C ALA A 905 -7.56 2.64 26.06
N VAL A 906 -8.05 3.75 26.60
CA VAL A 906 -9.05 4.59 25.94
C VAL A 906 -8.34 5.84 25.44
N GLU A 907 -8.64 6.26 24.21
CA GLU A 907 -8.03 7.45 23.62
C GLU A 907 -8.31 8.69 24.48
N GLY A 908 -7.25 9.47 24.77
CA GLY A 908 -7.35 10.67 25.59
C GLY A 908 -7.47 10.41 27.10
N GLN A 909 -7.50 9.15 27.54
CA GLN A 909 -7.55 8.78 28.96
C GLN A 909 -6.28 8.04 29.40
N PRO A 910 -5.89 8.13 30.68
CA PRO A 910 -4.77 7.33 31.19
C PRO A 910 -5.13 5.84 31.15
N PHE A 911 -4.11 5.02 30.98
CA PHE A 911 -4.23 3.57 31.01
C PHE A 911 -4.68 3.11 32.40
N ARG A 912 -5.76 2.35 32.50
CA ARG A 912 -6.37 1.96 33.79
C ARG A 912 -6.61 0.47 33.86
N LYS A 913 -6.53 -0.08 35.07
CA LYS A 913 -7.00 -1.43 35.36
C LYS A 913 -8.46 -1.32 35.80
N ALA A 914 -9.34 -2.06 35.14
CA ALA A 914 -10.77 -1.99 35.35
C ALA A 914 -11.35 -3.38 35.63
N ARG A 915 -12.40 -3.42 36.44
CA ARG A 915 -13.30 -4.57 36.55
C ARG A 915 -14.52 -4.30 35.68
N THR A 916 -14.73 -5.14 34.67
CA THR A 916 -15.87 -5.03 33.75
C THR A 916 -17.10 -5.69 34.39
N PRO A 917 -18.32 -5.13 34.23
CA PRO A 917 -19.52 -5.74 34.79
C PRO A 917 -19.86 -7.05 34.07
N LEU A 918 -20.70 -7.88 34.70
CA LEU A 918 -21.25 -9.07 34.08
C LEU A 918 -22.24 -8.67 32.97
N CYS A 919 -22.39 -9.53 31.95
CA CYS A 919 -23.36 -9.33 30.88
C CYS A 919 -24.81 -9.47 31.40
N LEU A 920 -25.73 -8.80 30.70
CA LEU A 920 -27.18 -8.81 30.95
C LEU A 920 -27.84 -10.11 30.46
N SER A 921 -27.26 -10.74 29.44
CA SER A 921 -27.67 -12.05 28.93
C SER A 921 -27.00 -13.22 29.64
N HIS A 922 -27.67 -14.36 29.69
CA HIS A 922 -27.21 -15.57 30.36
C HIS A 922 -25.92 -16.12 29.74
N HIS A 923 -24.89 -16.29 30.58
CA HIS A 923 -23.58 -16.81 30.19
C HIS A 923 -23.17 -18.03 31.02
N PRO A 924 -23.54 -19.25 30.58
CA PRO A 924 -23.06 -20.48 31.19
C PRO A 924 -21.62 -20.81 30.78
N ALA A 925 -20.97 -21.73 31.49
CA ALA A 925 -19.57 -22.10 31.27
C ALA A 925 -19.30 -22.86 29.96
N SER A 926 -20.33 -23.24 29.20
CA SER A 926 -20.18 -24.02 27.97
C SER A 926 -20.94 -23.39 26.80
N PRO A 927 -20.36 -23.41 25.58
CA PRO A 927 -21.03 -22.92 24.39
C PRO A 927 -22.28 -23.75 24.09
N LEU A 928 -23.18 -23.20 23.26
CA LEU A 928 -24.31 -23.97 22.77
C LEU A 928 -23.87 -25.09 21.83
N PRO A 929 -24.41 -26.31 22.00
CA PRO A 929 -24.37 -27.33 20.95
C PRO A 929 -24.90 -26.78 19.62
N ALA A 930 -24.30 -27.22 18.52
CA ALA A 930 -24.67 -26.81 17.16
C ALA A 930 -26.17 -27.02 16.87
N GLU A 931 -26.75 -28.11 17.35
CA GLU A 931 -28.17 -28.44 17.20
C GLU A 931 -29.08 -27.45 17.92
N ASP A 932 -28.71 -27.01 19.13
CA ASP A 932 -29.46 -26.02 19.90
C ASP A 932 -29.41 -24.64 19.23
N VAL A 933 -28.27 -24.26 18.64
CA VAL A 933 -28.16 -23.01 17.87
C VAL A 933 -29.13 -23.01 16.69
N ILE A 934 -29.16 -24.11 15.94
CA ILE A 934 -30.05 -24.28 14.78
C ILE A 934 -31.52 -24.25 15.24
N ALA A 935 -31.86 -24.97 16.30
CA ALA A 935 -33.21 -25.01 16.85
C ALA A 935 -33.71 -23.66 17.37
N ARG A 936 -32.81 -22.79 17.85
CA ARG A 936 -33.13 -21.42 18.25
C ARG A 936 -33.27 -20.45 17.08
N ALA A 937 -32.61 -20.74 15.96
CA ALA A 937 -32.68 -19.91 14.78
C ALA A 937 -33.99 -20.14 14.00
N ALA A 938 -34.46 -21.40 13.97
CA ALA A 938 -35.75 -21.82 13.43
C ALA A 938 -36.92 -21.14 14.16
#